data_AF-A0A4Q0J1W1-F1
#
_entry.id   AF-A0A4Q0J1W1-F1
#
_cell.length_a   1.000
_cell.length_b   1.000
_cell.length_c   1.000
_cell.angle_alpha   90.00
_cell.angle_beta   90.00
_cell.angle_gamma   90.00
#
_symmetry.space_group_name_H-M   'P 1'
#
loop_
_entity.id
_entity.type
_entity.pdbx_description
1 polymer ?
#
loop_
_entity_poly.entity_id
_entity_poly.type
_entity_poly.pdbx_seq_one_letter_code
_entity_poly.pdbx_strand_id
1 'polypeptide(L)'
;MRHGKLNLFVYLQFGLKKNNTLIMKKVFAFIVTLLAVASTTIYAAEPTDYYKSCEGKTGEALLAALQSVVGSHTNVGYDGLWAVYNRSDVDENGKYIDMYSTKRWTPGKEKCGNYSRVGDCVNREHSFPNSWFNEGSPMKSDAFHVYPTDGKVNGQRSNFPYGECANGTTLPSNNGIKALGKLGTSTFPGYTGTVFEPVDEYKGDLARTYFYMAAAYNDKIRSWNSDMLAGNSYPAYKTWALNLLLKWHRQDVVSERETERNDAVYGFQKNRNPFIDHPELVEYIWGDKKGEAWYINGSPVPVWSLPADKSTIDFGLTATDYSISRAIDVKGINLTSAVSVTLSGSDFTLQQSTVSAAAANKGTTISVSFRRANSGVSTGVLTFRSGDLTATVNLRAEAISGIPALPAEDITETGFTARWMSLGDAESYQLTVKKDGAALAGYPVTVNAEAEEYAVSGLDPATLYSYSLTSATKVSNEVNVTTAALLPDIQYLNGDEFSFTCDPDTPSEAAEVWIDVENIDRDLTVSVGAPFAVSTNLNDWSRSITIDPQQERFYLRVEAAAAGEYETSIIITDGYHTNDDGTATASVRDLSKPWFVEDFEKAADGKYDTYSNQSFEGNPCVWNLTNAGIWSSDKGYNSDYSLRLGKNPTSAIETATAKKSGIGTISFFAERWSSDDGDVTLQVEYKPEGADEWVNAGVVKVDTDSYARYEVKVNAGGSNYIRLRQTAGARGNIDDIIVTDYGNSSVDGITDDSLADWDAYCLNKSLVIVNHGNAAVYRVYNLDGQTVGGAKLHGSQYTLRVPAGLYIVTDGENSRRVLVK
;
A
#
# COMPACT_ATOMS: atom_id res chain seq x y z
N MET A 1 -27.28 9.71 -60.25
CA MET A 1 -27.72 10.97 -59.62
C MET A 1 -27.62 10.77 -58.12
N ARG A 2 -26.67 11.43 -57.43
CA ARG A 2 -26.88 12.66 -56.64
C ARG A 2 -27.96 12.45 -55.55
N HIS A 3 -27.82 12.82 -54.29
CA HIS A 3 -26.84 13.61 -53.54
C HIS A 3 -27.27 13.60 -52.06
N GLY A 4 -26.36 13.96 -51.17
CA GLY A 4 -26.67 14.45 -49.81
C GLY A 4 -25.38 14.54 -48.98
N LYS A 5 -24.42 15.40 -49.35
CA LYS A 5 -24.20 16.80 -48.86
C LYS A 5 -23.35 16.81 -47.57
N LEU A 6 -22.07 17.20 -47.66
CA LEU A 6 -21.46 18.57 -47.68
C LEU A 6 -21.14 19.03 -46.23
N ASN A 7 -19.85 19.07 -45.83
CA ASN A 7 -18.85 20.16 -45.99
C ASN A 7 -18.81 21.10 -44.77
N LEU A 8 -17.63 21.36 -44.20
CA LEU A 8 -16.92 22.61 -44.48
C LEU A 8 -15.46 22.61 -43.96
N PHE A 9 -14.54 22.85 -44.88
CA PHE A 9 -13.16 23.30 -44.67
C PHE A 9 -13.15 24.84 -44.65
N VAL A 10 -12.25 25.45 -43.87
CA VAL A 10 -11.73 26.80 -44.18
C VAL A 10 -10.19 26.78 -44.14
N TYR A 11 -9.67 27.45 -45.16
CA TYR A 11 -8.31 27.60 -45.66
C TYR A 11 -7.44 28.57 -44.82
N LEU A 12 -6.11 28.47 -44.92
CA LEU A 12 -5.29 29.57 -45.48
C LEU A 12 -3.92 29.11 -46.03
N GLN A 13 -3.62 29.64 -47.23
CA GLN A 13 -2.41 29.51 -48.09
C GLN A 13 -1.10 30.03 -47.43
N PHE A 14 0.13 29.73 -47.85
CA PHE A 14 0.80 29.94 -49.16
C PHE A 14 2.15 29.18 -49.14
N GLY A 15 2.61 28.53 -50.23
CA GLY A 15 3.63 29.14 -51.10
C GLY A 15 4.68 28.09 -51.59
N LEU A 16 4.79 27.95 -52.92
CA LEU A 16 5.66 27.02 -53.64
C LEU A 16 7.17 27.32 -53.48
N LYS A 17 8.04 26.29 -53.53
CA LYS A 17 8.94 26.00 -54.69
C LYS A 17 9.98 24.89 -54.44
N LYS A 18 10.08 24.01 -55.44
CA LYS A 18 11.24 23.25 -55.95
C LYS A 18 12.46 23.05 -55.06
N ASN A 19 12.71 21.78 -54.73
CA ASN A 19 13.97 21.02 -54.91
C ASN A 19 13.95 19.93 -53.86
N ASN A 20 13.72 18.64 -54.19
CA ASN A 20 14.00 17.55 -53.22
C ASN A 20 14.06 16.14 -53.83
N THR A 21 14.58 16.00 -55.05
CA THR A 21 14.97 14.68 -55.59
C THR A 21 16.16 14.07 -54.84
N LEU A 22 16.87 14.85 -54.00
CA LEU A 22 17.94 14.38 -53.13
C LEU A 22 17.45 13.92 -51.75
N ILE A 23 16.23 14.30 -51.32
CA ILE A 23 15.66 13.92 -50.03
C ILE A 23 14.97 12.55 -50.09
N MET A 24 14.35 12.16 -51.22
CA MET A 24 13.72 10.84 -51.33
C MET A 24 14.70 9.66 -51.26
N LYS A 25 15.95 9.80 -51.72
CA LYS A 25 16.96 8.71 -51.59
C LYS A 25 17.55 8.61 -50.18
N LYS A 26 17.55 9.70 -49.40
CA LYS A 26 17.99 9.68 -48.00
C LYS A 26 16.87 9.23 -47.06
N VAL A 27 15.61 9.53 -47.37
CA VAL A 27 14.45 9.08 -46.58
C VAL A 27 14.19 7.58 -46.76
N PHE A 28 14.43 7.00 -47.94
CA PHE A 28 14.30 5.55 -48.13
C PHE A 28 15.44 4.76 -47.46
N ALA A 29 16.66 5.31 -47.41
CA ALA A 29 17.76 4.71 -46.64
C ALA A 29 17.56 4.87 -45.12
N PHE A 30 16.91 5.95 -44.67
CA PHE A 30 16.59 6.16 -43.26
C PHE A 30 15.46 5.24 -42.79
N ILE A 31 14.45 4.94 -43.63
CA ILE A 31 13.35 4.02 -43.29
C ILE A 31 13.80 2.55 -43.32
N VAL A 32 14.76 2.17 -44.18
CA VAL A 32 15.33 0.80 -44.18
C VAL A 32 16.35 0.60 -43.04
N THR A 33 16.93 1.67 -42.50
CA THR A 33 17.81 1.59 -41.30
C THR A 33 17.01 1.71 -39.99
N LEU A 34 15.86 2.38 -40.00
CA LEU A 34 14.93 2.41 -38.84
C LEU A 34 14.18 1.08 -38.62
N LEU A 35 14.13 0.20 -39.62
CA LEU A 35 13.64 -1.18 -39.48
C LEU A 35 14.74 -2.21 -39.14
N ALA A 36 16.01 -1.79 -39.02
CA ALA A 36 17.14 -2.65 -38.67
C ALA A 36 17.69 -2.41 -37.25
N VAL A 37 17.07 -1.51 -36.48
CA VAL A 37 17.28 -1.37 -35.02
C VAL A 37 15.93 -1.36 -34.31
N ALA A 38 15.04 -2.28 -34.70
CA ALA A 38 14.23 -2.90 -33.68
C ALA A 38 15.18 -3.88 -32.99
N SER A 39 15.69 -3.50 -31.82
CA SER A 39 16.25 -4.46 -30.88
C SER A 39 15.10 -5.44 -30.60
N THR A 40 15.00 -6.48 -31.40
CA THR A 40 14.29 -7.68 -31.00
C THR A 40 15.05 -8.13 -29.76
N THR A 41 14.51 -7.83 -28.58
CA THR A 41 14.74 -8.67 -27.43
C THR A 41 14.30 -10.06 -27.89
N ILE A 42 15.27 -10.85 -28.32
CA ILE A 42 15.06 -12.28 -28.47
C ILE A 42 14.84 -12.72 -27.03
N TYR A 43 13.57 -12.79 -26.62
CA TYR A 43 13.18 -13.54 -25.43
C TYR A 43 13.83 -14.90 -25.57
N ALA A 44 14.69 -15.23 -24.62
CA ALA A 44 15.39 -16.49 -24.65
C ALA A 44 14.41 -17.53 -24.14
N ALA A 45 13.48 -17.95 -25.01
CA ALA A 45 12.62 -19.08 -24.72
C ALA A 45 13.47 -20.25 -24.19
N GLU A 46 12.90 -21.03 -23.26
CA GLU A 46 13.57 -22.19 -22.72
C GLU A 46 14.22 -23.02 -23.84
N PRO A 47 15.45 -23.55 -23.64
CA PRO A 47 16.07 -24.38 -24.66
C PRO A 47 15.17 -25.54 -25.05
N THR A 48 15.20 -25.95 -26.31
CA THR A 48 14.47 -27.13 -26.75
C THR A 48 14.84 -28.34 -25.90
N ASP A 49 13.83 -29.06 -25.41
CA ASP A 49 13.96 -30.24 -24.54
C ASP A 49 14.61 -29.98 -23.17
N TYR A 50 14.71 -28.72 -22.69
CA TYR A 50 15.39 -28.38 -21.44
C TYR A 50 14.86 -29.15 -20.23
N TYR A 51 13.53 -29.25 -20.08
CA TYR A 51 12.88 -30.02 -19.01
C TYR A 51 12.46 -31.44 -19.42
N LYS A 52 12.90 -31.94 -20.59
CA LYS A 52 12.45 -33.25 -21.13
C LYS A 52 12.71 -34.41 -20.17
N SER A 53 13.82 -34.36 -19.44
CA SER A 53 14.19 -35.40 -18.47
C SER A 53 13.29 -35.41 -17.21
N CYS A 54 12.48 -34.38 -17.00
CA CYS A 54 11.52 -34.28 -15.90
C CYS A 54 10.18 -34.96 -16.23
N GLU A 55 9.89 -35.19 -17.52
CA GLU A 55 8.64 -35.80 -17.95
C GLU A 55 8.43 -37.21 -17.35
N GLY A 56 7.18 -37.51 -16.97
CA GLY A 56 6.80 -38.80 -16.39
C GLY A 56 7.13 -38.97 -14.91
N LYS A 57 7.78 -37.99 -14.27
CA LYS A 57 8.19 -38.05 -12.86
C LYS A 57 7.19 -37.34 -11.96
N THR A 58 7.20 -37.70 -10.67
CA THR A 58 6.29 -37.19 -9.63
C THR A 58 7.09 -36.82 -8.38
N GLY A 59 6.59 -35.87 -7.56
CA GLY A 59 7.08 -35.64 -6.19
C GLY A 59 8.61 -35.53 -6.07
N GLU A 60 9.20 -36.37 -5.21
CA GLU A 60 10.65 -36.43 -4.96
C GLU A 60 11.47 -36.72 -6.23
N ALA A 61 11.02 -37.65 -7.07
CA ALA A 61 11.73 -38.01 -8.31
C ALA A 61 11.74 -36.84 -9.31
N LEU A 62 10.66 -36.06 -9.35
CA LEU A 62 10.56 -34.85 -10.18
C LEU A 62 11.50 -33.75 -9.65
N LEU A 63 11.54 -33.53 -8.34
CA LEU A 63 12.45 -32.56 -7.72
C LEU A 63 13.92 -32.91 -7.98
N ALA A 64 14.30 -34.19 -7.83
CA ALA A 64 15.65 -34.66 -8.13
C ALA A 64 16.00 -34.52 -9.62
N ALA A 65 15.03 -34.70 -10.52
CA ALA A 65 15.23 -34.48 -11.96
C ALA A 65 15.50 -33.02 -12.28
N LEU A 66 14.75 -32.09 -11.66
CA LEU A 66 14.99 -30.67 -11.80
C LEU A 66 16.39 -30.28 -11.31
N GLN A 67 16.87 -30.87 -10.20
CA GLN A 67 18.25 -30.65 -9.75
C GLN A 67 19.28 -30.99 -10.85
N SER A 68 19.08 -32.08 -11.57
CA SER A 68 19.96 -32.48 -12.67
C SER A 68 19.90 -31.53 -13.87
N VAL A 69 18.79 -30.81 -14.06
CA VAL A 69 18.59 -29.83 -15.14
C VAL A 69 19.15 -28.45 -14.77
N VAL A 70 18.80 -27.94 -13.58
CA VAL A 70 19.04 -26.52 -13.22
C VAL A 70 20.15 -26.32 -12.18
N GLY A 71 20.61 -27.39 -11.51
CA GLY A 71 21.61 -27.30 -10.44
C GLY A 71 23.03 -27.04 -10.92
N SER A 72 23.38 -27.45 -12.15
CA SER A 72 24.66 -27.10 -12.78
C SER A 72 24.51 -25.78 -13.53
N HIS A 73 25.21 -24.75 -13.07
CA HIS A 73 25.17 -23.43 -13.70
C HIS A 73 26.55 -22.74 -13.70
N THR A 74 26.69 -21.75 -14.58
CA THR A 74 27.85 -20.87 -14.62
C THR A 74 27.82 -19.96 -13.40
N ASN A 75 28.85 -20.06 -12.56
CA ASN A 75 29.04 -19.16 -11.44
C ASN A 75 29.57 -17.82 -11.96
N VAL A 76 28.74 -16.77 -11.88
CA VAL A 76 29.11 -15.40 -12.28
C VAL A 76 30.06 -14.72 -11.29
N GLY A 77 30.25 -15.31 -10.10
CA GLY A 77 30.98 -14.72 -8.99
C GLY A 77 30.22 -13.56 -8.34
N TYR A 78 30.57 -13.27 -7.08
CA TYR A 78 29.78 -12.34 -6.27
C TYR A 78 29.78 -10.91 -6.84
N ASP A 79 30.87 -10.49 -7.46
CA ASP A 79 30.95 -9.19 -8.15
C ASP A 79 30.35 -9.22 -9.56
N GLY A 80 30.27 -10.39 -10.18
CA GLY A 80 29.61 -10.55 -11.48
C GLY A 80 28.09 -10.38 -11.41
N LEU A 81 27.47 -10.54 -10.23
CA LEU A 81 26.05 -10.24 -10.00
C LEU A 81 25.64 -8.84 -10.48
N TRP A 82 26.52 -7.84 -10.34
CA TRP A 82 26.23 -6.49 -10.84
C TRP A 82 26.05 -6.45 -12.37
N ALA A 83 26.79 -7.27 -13.11
CA ALA A 83 26.63 -7.36 -14.55
C ALA A 83 25.31 -8.06 -14.93
N VAL A 84 24.86 -9.00 -14.10
CA VAL A 84 23.56 -9.66 -14.25
C VAL A 84 22.43 -8.64 -14.03
N TYR A 85 22.46 -7.89 -12.92
CA TYR A 85 21.42 -6.91 -12.57
C TYR A 85 21.20 -5.83 -13.61
N ASN A 86 22.26 -5.40 -14.32
CA ASN A 86 22.17 -4.45 -15.43
C ASN A 86 21.24 -4.91 -16.56
N ARG A 87 20.85 -6.18 -16.57
CA ARG A 87 19.93 -6.77 -17.53
C ARG A 87 18.70 -7.41 -16.88
N SER A 88 18.85 -8.02 -15.71
CA SER A 88 17.79 -8.82 -15.08
C SER A 88 16.87 -8.06 -14.14
N ASP A 89 17.33 -6.94 -13.57
CA ASP A 89 16.62 -6.26 -12.48
C ASP A 89 16.49 -4.76 -12.75
N VAL A 90 16.35 -4.34 -14.01
CA VAL A 90 16.20 -2.93 -14.42
C VAL A 90 14.81 -2.61 -14.97
N ASP A 91 14.34 -1.39 -14.74
CA ASP A 91 13.13 -0.84 -15.37
C ASP A 91 13.39 -0.33 -16.79
N GLU A 92 12.34 0.19 -17.44
CA GLU A 92 12.40 0.77 -18.79
C GLU A 92 13.42 1.91 -18.93
N ASN A 93 13.77 2.58 -17.82
CA ASN A 93 14.74 3.67 -17.76
C ASN A 93 16.16 3.17 -17.40
N GLY A 94 16.35 1.86 -17.29
CA GLY A 94 17.63 1.24 -16.93
C GLY A 94 18.01 1.40 -15.46
N LYS A 95 17.06 1.67 -14.56
CA LYS A 95 17.31 1.76 -13.12
C LYS A 95 16.99 0.43 -12.44
N TYR A 96 17.76 0.05 -11.40
CA TYR A 96 17.42 -1.18 -10.69
C TYR A 96 16.08 -1.06 -9.98
N ILE A 97 15.26 -2.11 -10.14
CA ILE A 97 13.99 -2.25 -9.45
C ILE A 97 14.27 -2.91 -8.10
N ASP A 98 14.00 -2.17 -7.03
CA ASP A 98 14.19 -2.62 -5.66
C ASP A 98 12.91 -3.29 -5.14
N MET A 99 13.04 -4.49 -4.59
CA MET A 99 11.92 -5.22 -3.99
C MET A 99 11.63 -4.80 -2.55
N TYR A 100 12.55 -4.07 -1.92
CA TYR A 100 12.52 -3.67 -0.50
C TYR A 100 12.33 -2.17 -0.29
N SER A 101 12.30 -1.36 -1.35
CA SER A 101 11.96 0.05 -1.24
C SER A 101 11.34 0.58 -2.52
N THR A 102 10.72 1.76 -2.45
CA THR A 102 10.24 2.45 -3.65
C THR A 102 11.37 3.08 -4.49
N LYS A 103 12.64 2.94 -4.08
CA LYS A 103 13.78 3.55 -4.79
C LYS A 103 14.05 2.86 -6.13
N ARG A 104 14.50 3.65 -7.10
CA ARG A 104 15.04 3.20 -8.38
C ARG A 104 16.53 3.54 -8.45
N TRP A 105 17.39 2.53 -8.41
CA TRP A 105 18.83 2.72 -8.26
C TRP A 105 19.53 2.93 -9.59
N THR A 106 20.54 3.80 -9.63
CA THR A 106 21.36 3.95 -10.83
C THR A 106 22.45 2.87 -10.86
N PRO A 107 22.55 2.05 -11.92
CA PRO A 107 23.62 1.06 -12.03
C PRO A 107 25.02 1.65 -11.80
N GLY A 108 25.82 0.97 -10.96
CA GLY A 108 27.18 1.40 -10.63
C GLY A 108 27.28 2.54 -9.62
N LYS A 109 26.17 3.08 -9.11
CA LYS A 109 26.13 4.12 -8.07
C LYS A 109 25.63 3.56 -6.75
N GLU A 110 25.94 4.26 -5.66
CA GLU A 110 25.32 4.05 -4.34
C GLU A 110 25.39 2.58 -3.87
N LYS A 111 26.46 1.85 -4.23
CA LYS A 111 26.64 0.46 -3.75
C LYS A 111 26.95 0.48 -2.27
N CYS A 112 26.37 -0.45 -1.51
CA CYS A 112 26.49 -0.43 -0.07
C CYS A 112 27.92 -0.53 0.46
N GLY A 113 28.16 0.32 1.46
CA GLY A 113 29.29 0.32 2.37
C GLY A 113 28.77 0.65 3.77
N ASN A 114 28.66 1.94 4.09
CA ASN A 114 27.94 2.41 5.29
C ASN A 114 26.53 2.88 4.92
N TYR A 115 25.52 2.50 5.71
CA TYR A 115 24.12 2.93 5.54
C TYR A 115 23.44 3.08 6.90
N SER A 116 22.54 4.05 6.99
CA SER A 116 21.85 4.44 8.22
C SER A 116 20.34 4.55 8.03
N ARG A 117 19.88 4.91 6.83
CA ARG A 117 18.50 5.18 6.46
C ARG A 117 18.10 4.43 5.19
N VAL A 118 16.80 4.28 4.98
CA VAL A 118 16.24 3.76 3.73
C VAL A 118 16.61 4.73 2.61
N GLY A 119 17.03 4.18 1.47
CA GLY A 119 17.48 4.94 0.31
C GLY A 119 18.97 5.26 0.27
N ASP A 120 19.77 4.88 1.26
CA ASP A 120 21.19 5.23 1.30
C ASP A 120 22.02 4.48 0.24
N CYS A 121 21.79 3.18 0.08
CA CYS A 121 22.58 2.34 -0.84
C CYS A 121 21.86 1.08 -1.31
N VAL A 122 22.27 0.55 -2.47
CA VAL A 122 21.85 -0.76 -3.00
C VAL A 122 22.80 -1.86 -2.55
N ASN A 123 22.22 -2.93 -2.00
CA ASN A 123 22.91 -4.14 -1.56
C ASN A 123 22.53 -5.35 -2.42
N ARG A 124 23.30 -6.43 -2.29
CA ARG A 124 22.99 -7.77 -2.81
C ARG A 124 22.26 -8.54 -1.71
N GLU A 125 20.95 -8.70 -1.86
CA GLU A 125 20.08 -9.41 -0.93
C GLU A 125 20.04 -10.90 -1.24
N HIS A 126 20.54 -11.73 -0.32
CA HIS A 126 20.35 -13.17 -0.37
C HIS A 126 18.97 -13.52 0.20
N SER A 127 17.94 -13.47 -0.63
CA SER A 127 16.54 -13.76 -0.24
C SER A 127 16.39 -15.12 0.46
N PHE A 128 17.16 -16.12 0.04
CA PHE A 128 17.53 -17.28 0.83
C PHE A 128 18.86 -16.99 1.56
N PRO A 129 18.86 -16.71 2.88
CA PRO A 129 20.03 -16.17 3.57
C PRO A 129 21.28 -17.01 3.41
N ASN A 130 22.39 -16.35 3.07
CA ASN A 130 23.68 -17.03 2.87
C ASN A 130 24.22 -17.71 4.15
N SER A 131 23.82 -17.22 5.32
CA SER A 131 24.14 -17.80 6.62
C SER A 131 23.50 -19.18 6.83
N TRP A 132 22.41 -19.50 6.14
CA TRP A 132 21.74 -20.81 6.25
C TRP A 132 22.54 -21.92 5.58
N PHE A 133 23.42 -21.58 4.63
CA PHE A 133 24.25 -22.52 3.86
C PHE A 133 25.76 -22.23 3.95
N ASN A 134 26.18 -21.51 4.99
CA ASN A 134 27.59 -21.17 5.27
C ASN A 134 28.31 -20.44 4.10
N GLU A 135 27.59 -19.56 3.40
CA GLU A 135 28.15 -18.76 2.29
C GLU A 135 28.78 -19.60 1.15
N GLY A 136 28.39 -20.87 1.04
CA GLY A 136 28.95 -21.82 0.07
C GLY A 136 28.77 -21.37 -1.38
N SER A 137 29.77 -21.64 -2.19
CA SER A 137 29.72 -21.48 -3.65
C SER A 137 29.14 -22.76 -4.29
N PRO A 138 28.36 -22.65 -5.39
CA PRO A 138 28.04 -21.44 -6.15
C PRO A 138 26.83 -20.64 -5.63
N MET A 139 26.09 -21.16 -4.64
CA MET A 139 24.85 -20.56 -4.11
C MET A 139 24.99 -19.06 -3.80
N LYS A 140 26.09 -18.66 -3.13
CA LYS A 140 26.36 -17.27 -2.77
C LYS A 140 26.26 -16.26 -3.93
N SER A 141 26.49 -16.70 -5.17
CA SER A 141 26.50 -15.84 -6.36
C SER A 141 25.43 -16.24 -7.37
N ASP A 142 24.40 -16.98 -6.94
CA ASP A 142 23.31 -17.40 -7.80
C ASP A 142 22.22 -16.31 -7.88
N ALA A 143 22.15 -15.64 -9.03
CA ALA A 143 21.25 -14.54 -9.27
C ALA A 143 19.77 -14.93 -9.16
N PHE A 144 19.39 -16.21 -9.19
CA PHE A 144 17.98 -16.59 -8.95
C PHE A 144 17.50 -16.38 -7.53
N HIS A 145 18.41 -16.17 -6.55
CA HIS A 145 18.01 -15.82 -5.20
C HIS A 145 18.68 -14.55 -4.67
N VAL A 146 19.59 -13.94 -5.43
CA VAL A 146 20.30 -12.73 -5.02
C VAL A 146 19.80 -11.51 -5.80
N TYR A 147 19.12 -10.59 -5.12
CA TYR A 147 18.45 -9.42 -5.71
C TYR A 147 19.15 -8.10 -5.35
N PRO A 148 19.10 -7.07 -6.20
CA PRO A 148 19.52 -5.72 -5.81
C PRO A 148 18.41 -5.05 -4.97
N THR A 149 18.68 -4.78 -3.69
CA THR A 149 17.68 -4.18 -2.79
C THR A 149 18.26 -3.11 -1.88
N ASP A 150 17.40 -2.32 -1.24
CA ASP A 150 17.81 -1.31 -0.26
C ASP A 150 18.60 -1.94 0.90
N GLY A 151 19.77 -1.39 1.18
CA GLY A 151 20.67 -1.91 2.20
C GLY A 151 20.12 -1.82 3.62
N LYS A 152 19.31 -0.81 3.93
CA LYS A 152 18.74 -0.65 5.28
C LYS A 152 17.63 -1.65 5.54
N VAL A 153 16.74 -1.85 4.56
CA VAL A 153 15.66 -2.83 4.65
C VAL A 153 16.19 -4.26 4.62
N ASN A 154 17.19 -4.54 3.78
CA ASN A 154 17.96 -5.79 3.84
C ASN A 154 18.54 -6.00 5.26
N GLY A 155 19.15 -4.97 5.85
CA GLY A 155 19.66 -5.02 7.22
C GLY A 155 18.59 -5.34 8.28
N GLN A 156 17.36 -4.81 8.15
CA GLN A 156 16.24 -5.16 9.02
C GLN A 156 15.79 -6.61 8.82
N ARG A 157 15.71 -7.05 7.56
CA ARG A 157 15.32 -8.42 7.20
C ARG A 157 16.31 -9.46 7.72
N SER A 158 17.61 -9.14 7.77
CA SER A 158 18.65 -9.98 8.35
C SER A 158 18.62 -11.42 7.78
N ASN A 159 18.68 -12.45 8.63
CA ASN A 159 18.52 -13.85 8.26
C ASN A 159 17.15 -14.43 8.67
N PHE A 160 16.16 -13.56 8.96
CA PHE A 160 14.85 -14.02 9.37
C PHE A 160 14.12 -14.70 8.20
N PRO A 161 13.38 -15.79 8.48
CA PRO A 161 12.45 -16.37 7.52
C PRO A 161 11.50 -15.33 6.93
N TYR A 162 11.09 -15.53 5.69
CA TYR A 162 9.90 -14.84 5.21
C TYR A 162 8.64 -15.44 5.87
N GLY A 163 7.65 -14.60 6.14
CA GLY A 163 6.40 -15.01 6.78
C GLY A 163 5.40 -13.88 6.83
N GLU A 164 4.15 -14.19 7.18
CA GLU A 164 3.11 -13.20 7.43
C GLU A 164 3.13 -12.79 8.91
N CYS A 165 2.92 -11.51 9.20
CA CYS A 165 2.85 -10.97 10.55
C CYS A 165 1.83 -9.82 10.66
N ALA A 166 1.09 -9.81 11.78
CA ALA A 166 0.29 -8.67 12.19
C ALA A 166 1.15 -7.69 12.99
N ASN A 167 0.91 -6.38 12.84
CA ASN A 167 1.60 -5.33 13.60
C ASN A 167 3.13 -5.37 13.46
N GLY A 168 3.64 -5.79 12.28
CA GLY A 168 5.06 -5.78 11.98
C GLY A 168 5.61 -4.35 11.88
N THR A 169 6.88 -4.16 12.18
CA THR A 169 7.56 -2.86 12.09
C THR A 169 8.13 -2.64 10.69
N THR A 170 7.66 -1.61 10.00
CA THR A 170 8.27 -1.08 8.77
C THR A 170 9.33 -0.03 9.12
N LEU A 171 10.41 0.05 8.34
CA LEU A 171 11.40 1.13 8.51
C LEU A 171 10.81 2.47 8.07
N PRO A 172 11.16 3.58 8.75
CA PRO A 172 10.64 4.91 8.39
C PRO A 172 11.10 5.29 6.99
N SER A 173 10.22 6.00 6.26
CA SER A 173 10.59 6.59 4.99
C SER A 173 11.67 7.66 5.15
N ASN A 174 12.40 7.93 4.08
CA ASN A 174 13.45 8.96 4.05
C ASN A 174 13.51 9.59 2.66
N ASN A 175 13.39 10.92 2.58
CA ASN A 175 13.36 11.68 1.34
C ASN A 175 12.36 11.14 0.30
N GLY A 176 11.14 10.80 0.73
CA GLY A 176 10.09 10.26 -0.14
C GLY A 176 10.28 8.81 -0.59
N ILE A 177 11.33 8.11 -0.10
CA ILE A 177 11.56 6.69 -0.37
C ILE A 177 10.94 5.88 0.77
N LYS A 178 9.96 5.05 0.46
CA LYS A 178 9.27 4.18 1.42
C LYS A 178 9.95 2.80 1.45
N ALA A 179 10.13 2.23 2.64
CA ALA A 179 10.51 0.84 2.79
C ALA A 179 9.33 -0.07 2.40
N LEU A 180 9.63 -1.22 1.80
CA LEU A 180 8.65 -2.23 1.44
C LEU A 180 8.89 -3.47 2.30
N GLY A 181 7.85 -3.88 3.02
CA GLY A 181 7.86 -5.01 3.94
C GLY A 181 8.04 -4.61 5.40
N LYS A 182 7.76 -5.56 6.30
CA LYS A 182 7.69 -5.34 7.75
C LYS A 182 8.28 -6.52 8.53
N LEU A 183 8.91 -6.25 9.66
CA LEU A 183 9.48 -7.27 10.54
C LEU A 183 8.55 -7.50 11.75
N GLY A 184 8.14 -8.75 12.00
CA GLY A 184 7.20 -9.04 13.07
C GLY A 184 7.25 -10.49 13.56
N THR A 185 6.34 -10.84 14.46
CA THR A 185 6.13 -12.23 14.89
C THR A 185 5.19 -12.91 13.91
N SER A 186 5.51 -14.14 13.50
CA SER A 186 4.69 -14.83 12.51
C SER A 186 3.27 -15.09 13.01
N THR A 187 2.30 -14.82 12.15
CA THR A 187 0.88 -15.17 12.33
C THR A 187 0.49 -16.42 11.55
N PHE A 188 1.41 -17.01 10.79
CA PHE A 188 1.11 -18.17 9.96
C PHE A 188 1.10 -19.48 10.78
N PRO A 189 0.06 -20.33 10.67
CA PRO A 189 -0.06 -21.53 11.50
C PRO A 189 1.16 -22.47 11.40
N GLY A 190 1.69 -22.85 12.57
CA GLY A 190 2.82 -23.78 12.68
C GLY A 190 4.19 -23.14 12.88
N TYR A 191 4.28 -21.80 12.93
CA TYR A 191 5.49 -21.06 13.31
C TYR A 191 5.14 -19.78 14.06
N THR A 192 5.90 -19.47 15.12
CA THR A 192 5.66 -18.29 15.99
C THR A 192 6.94 -17.48 16.23
N GLY A 193 7.96 -17.68 15.40
CA GLY A 193 9.21 -16.92 15.49
C GLY A 193 9.13 -15.59 14.74
N THR A 194 10.22 -14.83 14.78
CA THR A 194 10.35 -13.58 14.01
C THR A 194 10.43 -13.88 12.51
N VAL A 195 9.70 -13.10 11.72
CA VAL A 195 9.66 -13.17 10.26
C VAL A 195 9.73 -11.77 9.66
N PHE A 196 10.20 -11.71 8.41
CA PHE A 196 10.02 -10.55 7.56
C PHE A 196 8.89 -10.82 6.57
N GLU A 197 7.89 -9.94 6.54
CA GLU A 197 6.81 -10.00 5.56
C GLU A 197 7.12 -9.04 4.40
N PRO A 198 7.40 -9.55 3.20
CA PRO A 198 7.49 -8.71 1.99
C PRO A 198 6.10 -8.19 1.60
N VAL A 199 6.05 -7.13 0.79
CA VAL A 199 4.79 -6.66 0.19
C VAL A 199 4.20 -7.70 -0.76
N ASP A 200 2.89 -7.66 -0.95
CA ASP A 200 2.13 -8.71 -1.66
C ASP A 200 2.60 -8.94 -3.10
N GLU A 201 3.01 -7.89 -3.81
CA GLU A 201 3.53 -7.94 -5.19
C GLU A 201 4.76 -8.85 -5.37
N TYR A 202 5.46 -9.19 -4.28
CA TYR A 202 6.71 -9.97 -4.35
C TYR A 202 6.64 -11.32 -3.64
N LYS A 203 5.49 -11.67 -3.08
CA LYS A 203 5.33 -12.91 -2.30
C LYS A 203 5.50 -14.15 -3.19
N GLY A 204 4.96 -14.14 -4.40
CA GLY A 204 5.08 -15.19 -5.40
C GLY A 204 6.51 -15.34 -5.93
N ASP A 205 7.17 -14.22 -6.24
CA ASP A 205 8.57 -14.18 -6.70
C ASP A 205 9.50 -14.85 -5.70
N LEU A 206 9.36 -14.48 -4.42
CA LEU A 206 10.14 -15.05 -3.32
C LEU A 206 9.76 -16.51 -3.07
N ALA A 207 8.49 -16.90 -3.25
CA ALA A 207 8.08 -18.29 -3.17
C ALA A 207 8.76 -19.16 -4.24
N ARG A 208 8.73 -18.72 -5.51
CA ARG A 208 9.39 -19.40 -6.64
C ARG A 208 10.91 -19.41 -6.49
N THR A 209 11.49 -18.41 -5.84
CA THR A 209 12.91 -18.40 -5.45
C THR A 209 13.25 -19.48 -4.45
N TYR A 210 12.41 -19.68 -3.43
CA TYR A 210 12.63 -20.75 -2.45
C TYR A 210 12.45 -22.12 -3.11
N PHE A 211 11.39 -22.33 -3.89
CA PHE A 211 11.24 -23.58 -4.63
C PHE A 211 12.44 -23.86 -5.55
N TYR A 212 12.97 -22.83 -6.23
CA TYR A 212 14.20 -22.94 -7.01
C TYR A 212 15.39 -23.38 -6.16
N MET A 213 15.60 -22.81 -4.98
CA MET A 213 16.69 -23.22 -4.09
C MET A 213 16.60 -24.70 -3.69
N ALA A 214 15.39 -25.20 -3.46
CA ALA A 214 15.17 -26.63 -3.18
C ALA A 214 15.41 -27.53 -4.40
N ALA A 215 15.15 -27.03 -5.62
CA ALA A 215 15.39 -27.76 -6.86
C ALA A 215 16.88 -27.73 -7.27
N ALA A 216 17.47 -26.55 -7.45
CA ALA A 216 18.84 -26.38 -7.92
C ALA A 216 19.88 -26.99 -6.97
N TYR A 217 19.59 -27.00 -5.67
CA TYR A 217 20.51 -27.47 -4.64
C TYR A 217 19.93 -28.63 -3.81
N ASN A 218 19.08 -29.45 -4.42
CA ASN A 218 18.42 -30.58 -3.74
C ASN A 218 19.42 -31.56 -3.08
N ASP A 219 20.60 -31.72 -3.69
CA ASP A 219 21.71 -32.54 -3.22
C ASP A 219 22.44 -31.94 -1.99
N LYS A 220 22.21 -30.65 -1.68
CA LYS A 220 22.90 -29.91 -0.61
C LYS A 220 21.97 -29.45 0.53
N ILE A 221 20.71 -29.13 0.20
CA ILE A 221 19.75 -28.47 1.10
C ILE A 221 19.51 -29.20 2.43
N ARG A 222 19.68 -30.54 2.43
CA ARG A 222 19.61 -31.37 3.65
C ARG A 222 20.56 -30.92 4.76
N SER A 223 21.71 -30.33 4.42
CA SER A 223 22.75 -29.93 5.37
C SER A 223 22.62 -28.49 5.88
N TRP A 224 21.67 -27.73 5.34
CA TRP A 224 21.48 -26.32 5.67
C TRP A 224 20.59 -26.14 6.90
N ASN A 225 20.69 -24.99 7.55
CA ASN A 225 20.01 -24.74 8.81
C ASN A 225 19.20 -23.43 8.79
N SER A 226 17.90 -23.56 9.06
CA SER A 226 16.93 -22.46 9.15
C SER A 226 15.65 -22.97 9.80
N ASP A 227 14.87 -22.06 10.38
CA ASP A 227 13.53 -22.40 10.87
C ASP A 227 12.57 -22.89 9.78
N MET A 228 12.82 -22.54 8.51
CA MET A 228 12.03 -23.01 7.37
C MET A 228 12.41 -24.41 6.88
N LEU A 229 13.62 -24.89 7.17
CA LEU A 229 14.16 -26.12 6.57
C LEU A 229 13.86 -27.37 7.41
N ALA A 230 13.54 -28.47 6.73
CA ALA A 230 13.18 -29.75 7.37
C ALA A 230 14.38 -30.67 7.65
N GLY A 231 15.61 -30.30 7.23
CA GLY A 231 16.80 -31.14 7.40
C GLY A 231 16.78 -32.41 6.53
N ASN A 232 16.12 -32.35 5.38
CA ASN A 232 16.03 -33.41 4.37
C ASN A 232 16.03 -32.81 2.95
N SER A 233 16.18 -33.67 1.93
CA SER A 233 16.11 -33.24 0.52
C SER A 233 14.68 -33.25 -0.03
N TYR A 234 13.74 -33.91 0.64
CA TYR A 234 12.31 -33.88 0.30
C TYR A 234 11.47 -34.02 1.58
N PRO A 235 10.48 -33.14 1.83
CA PRO A 235 10.05 -32.00 1.00
C PRO A 235 10.95 -30.75 1.09
N ALA A 236 12.13 -30.83 1.71
CA ALA A 236 13.11 -29.77 1.97
C ALA A 236 12.68 -28.71 3.00
N TYR A 237 11.41 -28.32 2.98
CA TYR A 237 10.83 -27.33 3.91
C TYR A 237 9.97 -27.99 4.99
N LYS A 238 9.88 -27.34 6.16
CA LYS A 238 8.89 -27.70 7.18
C LYS A 238 7.49 -27.41 6.66
N THR A 239 6.49 -28.11 7.19
CA THR A 239 5.09 -28.01 6.73
C THR A 239 4.55 -26.58 6.73
N TRP A 240 4.81 -25.79 7.77
CA TRP A 240 4.35 -24.40 7.84
C TRP A 240 4.94 -23.55 6.69
N ALA A 241 6.24 -23.70 6.44
CA ALA A 241 6.95 -22.95 5.42
C ALA A 241 6.48 -23.38 4.03
N LEU A 242 6.30 -24.68 3.81
CA LEU A 242 5.79 -25.19 2.55
C LEU A 242 4.37 -24.68 2.26
N ASN A 243 3.48 -24.70 3.25
CA ASN A 243 2.11 -24.20 3.11
C ASN A 243 2.08 -22.69 2.81
N LEU A 244 2.95 -21.91 3.46
CA LEU A 244 3.10 -20.48 3.19
C LEU A 244 3.56 -20.22 1.75
N LEU A 245 4.63 -20.92 1.31
CA LEU A 245 5.17 -20.76 -0.03
C LEU A 245 4.17 -21.20 -1.12
N LEU A 246 3.39 -22.26 -0.86
CA LEU A 246 2.30 -22.68 -1.74
C LEU A 246 1.18 -21.62 -1.80
N LYS A 247 0.78 -21.05 -0.66
CA LYS A 247 -0.20 -19.96 -0.61
C LYS A 247 0.27 -18.78 -1.45
N TRP A 248 1.49 -18.30 -1.23
CA TRP A 248 2.05 -17.16 -1.94
C TRP A 248 2.19 -17.41 -3.44
N HIS A 249 2.68 -18.59 -3.83
CA HIS A 249 2.76 -19.00 -5.23
C HIS A 249 1.40 -19.01 -5.96
N ARG A 250 0.33 -19.40 -5.26
CA ARG A 250 -1.04 -19.45 -5.82
C ARG A 250 -1.70 -18.08 -5.87
N GLN A 251 -1.37 -17.18 -4.94
CA GLN A 251 -1.96 -15.84 -4.86
C GLN A 251 -1.28 -14.82 -5.78
N ASP A 252 0.03 -14.95 -5.96
CA ASP A 252 0.84 -14.08 -6.79
C ASP A 252 1.45 -14.89 -7.95
N VAL A 253 0.77 -14.86 -9.09
CA VAL A 253 1.11 -15.62 -10.29
C VAL A 253 2.37 -15.07 -10.96
N VAL A 254 3.01 -15.86 -11.83
CA VAL A 254 4.23 -15.43 -12.52
C VAL A 254 3.98 -14.14 -13.32
N SER A 255 4.80 -13.13 -13.05
CA SER A 255 4.73 -11.85 -13.75
C SER A 255 5.59 -11.83 -15.03
N GLU A 256 5.32 -10.88 -15.93
CA GLU A 256 6.17 -10.64 -17.11
C GLU A 256 7.61 -10.34 -16.70
N ARG A 257 7.78 -9.54 -15.65
CA ARG A 257 9.08 -9.18 -15.08
C ARG A 257 9.87 -10.41 -14.63
N GLU A 258 9.24 -11.38 -13.99
CA GLU A 258 9.92 -12.62 -13.61
C GLU A 258 10.37 -13.43 -14.83
N THR A 259 9.56 -13.46 -15.88
CA THR A 259 9.91 -14.13 -17.15
C THR A 259 11.12 -13.44 -17.79
N GLU A 260 11.13 -12.11 -17.87
CA GLU A 260 12.25 -11.31 -18.37
C GLU A 260 13.51 -11.52 -17.54
N ARG A 261 13.37 -11.54 -16.21
CA ARG A 261 14.46 -11.81 -15.28
C ARG A 261 15.03 -13.22 -15.49
N ASN A 262 14.18 -14.23 -15.67
CA ASN A 262 14.60 -15.61 -15.92
C ASN A 262 15.42 -15.73 -17.21
N ASP A 263 14.98 -15.06 -18.29
CA ASP A 263 15.69 -14.98 -19.56
C ASP A 263 17.04 -14.26 -19.43
N ALA A 264 17.06 -13.13 -18.72
CA ALA A 264 18.27 -12.35 -18.50
C ALA A 264 19.30 -13.14 -17.70
N VAL A 265 18.90 -13.76 -16.58
CA VAL A 265 19.78 -14.58 -15.73
C VAL A 265 20.29 -15.79 -16.50
N TYR A 266 19.45 -16.48 -17.29
CA TYR A 266 19.88 -17.57 -18.16
C TYR A 266 20.99 -17.15 -19.13
N GLY A 267 20.92 -15.92 -19.65
CA GLY A 267 21.96 -15.31 -20.46
C GLY A 267 23.37 -15.38 -19.85
N PHE A 268 23.47 -15.26 -18.52
CA PHE A 268 24.72 -15.28 -17.76
C PHE A 268 25.03 -16.64 -17.11
N GLN A 269 24.06 -17.23 -16.41
CA GLN A 269 24.27 -18.44 -15.61
C GLN A 269 24.05 -19.74 -16.38
N LYS A 270 23.38 -19.70 -17.53
CA LYS A 270 23.03 -20.89 -18.34
C LYS A 270 22.15 -21.91 -17.61
N ASN A 271 21.46 -21.49 -16.55
CA ASN A 271 20.37 -22.22 -15.93
C ASN A 271 19.12 -21.33 -15.82
N ARG A 272 17.96 -21.95 -15.60
CA ARG A 272 16.66 -21.28 -15.50
C ARG A 272 15.99 -21.63 -14.18
N ASN A 273 15.08 -20.77 -13.71
CA ASN A 273 14.15 -21.12 -12.64
C ASN A 273 12.95 -21.89 -13.24
N PRO A 274 12.81 -23.20 -12.96
CA PRO A 274 11.76 -24.02 -13.55
C PRO A 274 10.37 -23.62 -13.09
N PHE A 275 10.24 -22.97 -11.94
CA PHE A 275 8.96 -22.53 -11.39
C PHE A 275 8.49 -21.18 -11.95
N ILE A 276 9.32 -20.52 -12.76
CA ILE A 276 8.92 -19.38 -13.60
C ILE A 276 8.54 -19.87 -15.00
N ASP A 277 9.31 -20.80 -15.59
CA ASP A 277 8.98 -21.36 -16.91
C ASP A 277 7.71 -22.24 -16.89
N HIS A 278 7.57 -23.06 -15.84
CA HIS A 278 6.47 -24.02 -15.63
C HIS A 278 5.97 -23.94 -14.18
N PRO A 279 5.23 -22.88 -13.80
CA PRO A 279 4.80 -22.65 -12.42
C PRO A 279 4.00 -23.81 -11.84
N GLU A 280 3.27 -24.56 -12.67
CA GLU A 280 2.50 -25.71 -12.23
C GLU A 280 3.35 -26.85 -11.66
N LEU A 281 4.67 -26.90 -11.94
CA LEU A 281 5.59 -27.88 -11.34
C LEU A 281 5.53 -27.88 -9.81
N VAL A 282 5.26 -26.73 -9.18
CA VAL A 282 5.10 -26.62 -7.72
C VAL A 282 4.00 -27.57 -7.23
N GLU A 283 2.87 -27.65 -7.94
CA GLU A 283 1.73 -28.49 -7.60
C GLU A 283 2.03 -29.98 -7.75
N TYR A 284 2.85 -30.38 -8.74
CA TYR A 284 3.23 -31.78 -8.94
C TYR A 284 4.28 -32.29 -7.93
N ILE A 285 5.06 -31.37 -7.34
CA ILE A 285 6.10 -31.73 -6.37
C ILE A 285 5.56 -31.69 -4.93
N TRP A 286 4.83 -30.62 -4.57
CA TRP A 286 4.42 -30.33 -3.20
C TRP A 286 2.91 -30.10 -3.01
N GLY A 287 2.20 -29.62 -4.03
CA GLY A 287 0.80 -29.23 -3.94
C GLY A 287 -0.20 -30.35 -4.29
N ASP A 288 -1.31 -29.96 -4.91
CA ASP A 288 -2.51 -30.79 -5.00
C ASP A 288 -2.38 -31.90 -6.05
N LYS A 289 -1.42 -31.77 -6.98
CA LYS A 289 -1.10 -32.76 -8.02
C LYS A 289 0.03 -33.69 -7.62
N LYS A 290 0.44 -33.67 -6.35
CA LYS A 290 1.49 -34.56 -5.85
C LYS A 290 1.09 -36.02 -6.08
N GLY A 291 1.94 -36.74 -6.81
CA GLY A 291 1.72 -38.13 -7.21
C GLY A 291 1.26 -38.29 -8.67
N GLU A 292 0.87 -37.20 -9.33
CA GLU A 292 0.65 -37.18 -10.77
C GLU A 292 1.97 -36.96 -11.52
N ALA A 293 2.08 -37.52 -12.73
CA ALA A 293 3.25 -37.38 -13.59
C ALA A 293 3.20 -36.08 -14.40
N TRP A 294 4.26 -35.29 -14.33
CA TRP A 294 4.38 -34.03 -15.08
C TRP A 294 4.85 -34.25 -16.52
N TYR A 295 4.37 -33.44 -17.47
CA TYR A 295 4.74 -33.46 -18.89
C TYR A 295 4.61 -32.07 -19.51
N ILE A 296 5.55 -31.67 -20.38
CA ILE A 296 5.69 -30.29 -20.87
C ILE A 296 4.53 -29.84 -21.78
N ASN A 297 3.89 -30.78 -22.48
CA ASN A 297 2.75 -30.54 -23.38
C ASN A 297 1.51 -31.34 -22.96
N GLY A 298 1.41 -31.69 -21.67
CA GLY A 298 0.41 -32.64 -21.17
C GLY A 298 0.80 -34.11 -21.42
N SER A 299 0.13 -35.03 -20.73
CA SER A 299 0.52 -36.44 -20.69
C SER A 299 0.55 -37.10 -22.09
N PRO A 300 1.68 -37.65 -22.56
CA PRO A 300 1.79 -38.39 -23.81
C PRO A 300 1.14 -39.78 -23.72
N VAL A 301 0.82 -40.23 -22.50
CA VAL A 301 0.06 -41.44 -22.23
C VAL A 301 -1.42 -41.06 -22.10
N PRO A 302 -2.36 -41.83 -22.68
CA PRO A 302 -3.77 -41.55 -22.52
C PRO A 302 -4.15 -41.50 -21.03
N VAL A 303 -4.84 -40.45 -20.59
CA VAL A 303 -5.29 -40.25 -19.21
C VAL A 303 -6.70 -39.66 -19.16
N TRP A 304 -7.40 -39.87 -18.05
CA TRP A 304 -8.63 -39.15 -17.74
C TRP A 304 -8.30 -37.77 -17.19
N SER A 305 -8.99 -36.75 -17.69
CA SER A 305 -9.02 -35.41 -17.09
C SER A 305 -10.35 -35.18 -16.36
N LEU A 306 -11.47 -35.64 -16.94
CA LEU A 306 -12.79 -35.66 -16.33
C LEU A 306 -13.59 -36.90 -16.81
N PRO A 307 -14.48 -37.45 -15.98
CA PRO A 307 -14.69 -37.07 -14.59
C PRO A 307 -13.57 -37.59 -13.67
N ALA A 308 -13.39 -36.96 -12.50
CA ALA A 308 -12.44 -37.44 -11.50
C ALA A 308 -12.84 -38.83 -10.98
N ASP A 309 -11.90 -39.78 -10.91
CA ASP A 309 -12.20 -41.14 -10.46
C ASP A 309 -12.70 -41.14 -9.01
N LYS A 310 -13.75 -41.95 -8.77
CA LYS A 310 -14.49 -42.11 -7.51
C LYS A 310 -15.15 -40.83 -6.98
N SER A 311 -15.23 -39.78 -7.80
CA SER A 311 -16.01 -38.59 -7.46
C SER A 311 -17.49 -38.92 -7.26
N THR A 312 -18.21 -38.04 -6.56
CA THR A 312 -19.66 -38.17 -6.35
C THR A 312 -20.37 -37.01 -7.02
N ILE A 313 -21.39 -37.32 -7.82
CA ILE A 313 -22.32 -36.34 -8.38
C ILE A 313 -23.66 -36.52 -7.68
N ASP A 314 -24.02 -35.52 -6.88
CA ASP A 314 -25.35 -35.44 -6.28
C ASP A 314 -26.28 -34.68 -7.23
N PHE A 315 -27.37 -35.33 -7.62
CA PHE A 315 -28.41 -34.75 -8.47
C PHE A 315 -29.27 -33.75 -7.69
N GLY A 316 -29.30 -33.86 -6.36
CA GLY A 316 -30.15 -33.07 -5.48
C GLY A 316 -31.49 -33.74 -5.22
N LEU A 317 -32.45 -32.91 -4.80
CA LEU A 317 -33.79 -33.30 -4.40
C LEU A 317 -34.79 -33.04 -5.53
N THR A 318 -35.70 -34.00 -5.78
CA THR A 318 -36.83 -33.83 -6.69
C THR A 318 -38.11 -34.46 -6.12
N ALA A 319 -39.23 -34.33 -6.83
CA ALA A 319 -40.47 -35.00 -6.47
C ALA A 319 -40.54 -36.41 -7.09
N THR A 320 -41.32 -37.30 -6.47
CA THR A 320 -41.62 -38.62 -7.06
C THR A 320 -42.21 -38.46 -8.47
N ASP A 321 -41.73 -39.29 -9.38
CA ASP A 321 -42.07 -39.32 -10.81
C ASP A 321 -41.61 -38.11 -11.64
N TYR A 322 -40.92 -37.14 -11.05
CA TYR A 322 -40.26 -36.06 -11.80
C TYR A 322 -38.84 -36.49 -12.20
N SER A 323 -38.44 -36.06 -13.41
CA SER A 323 -37.11 -36.34 -13.93
C SER A 323 -36.23 -35.11 -13.79
N ILE A 324 -35.07 -35.28 -13.17
CA ILE A 324 -33.97 -34.31 -13.22
C ILE A 324 -32.83 -34.91 -14.03
N SER A 325 -32.09 -34.06 -14.75
CA SER A 325 -30.97 -34.50 -15.58
C SER A 325 -29.74 -33.67 -15.27
N ARG A 326 -28.57 -34.30 -15.34
CA ARG A 326 -27.28 -33.63 -15.26
C ARG A 326 -26.40 -34.01 -16.44
N ALA A 327 -25.72 -32.99 -16.97
CA ALA A 327 -24.60 -33.20 -17.86
C ALA A 327 -23.38 -33.62 -17.03
N ILE A 328 -22.71 -34.69 -17.46
CA ILE A 328 -21.48 -35.19 -16.85
C ILE A 328 -20.36 -34.95 -17.86
N ASP A 329 -19.38 -34.15 -17.47
CA ASP A 329 -18.23 -33.86 -18.31
C ASP A 329 -17.37 -35.10 -18.50
N VAL A 330 -16.97 -35.32 -19.75
CA VAL A 330 -16.07 -36.38 -20.18
C VAL A 330 -14.91 -35.72 -20.92
N LYS A 331 -13.74 -35.76 -20.29
CA LYS A 331 -12.52 -35.20 -20.86
C LYS A 331 -11.37 -36.19 -20.69
N GLY A 332 -10.77 -36.57 -21.79
CA GLY A 332 -9.52 -37.30 -21.82
C GLY A 332 -8.37 -36.45 -22.35
N ILE A 333 -7.16 -36.93 -22.20
CA ILE A 333 -5.99 -36.40 -22.92
C ILE A 333 -5.38 -37.57 -23.67
N ASN A 334 -5.10 -37.39 -24.96
CA ASN A 334 -4.48 -38.38 -25.84
C ASN A 334 -5.17 -39.75 -25.88
N LEU A 335 -6.48 -39.82 -25.59
CA LEU A 335 -7.25 -41.04 -25.77
C LEU A 335 -7.24 -41.47 -27.24
N THR A 336 -6.96 -42.73 -27.50
CA THR A 336 -6.99 -43.34 -28.84
C THR A 336 -8.19 -44.27 -29.04
N SER A 337 -8.73 -44.81 -27.95
CA SER A 337 -9.92 -45.67 -27.95
C SER A 337 -11.17 -44.87 -27.61
N ALA A 338 -12.32 -45.24 -28.19
CA ALA A 338 -13.60 -44.66 -27.81
C ALA A 338 -13.88 -44.88 -26.32
N VAL A 339 -14.58 -43.94 -25.70
CA VAL A 339 -15.01 -44.03 -24.31
C VAL A 339 -16.33 -44.78 -24.25
N SER A 340 -16.36 -45.95 -23.61
CA SER A 340 -17.60 -46.66 -23.28
C SER A 340 -18.04 -46.27 -21.87
N VAL A 341 -19.33 -46.00 -21.69
CA VAL A 341 -19.94 -45.62 -20.41
C VAL A 341 -21.00 -46.65 -20.04
N THR A 342 -20.90 -47.15 -18.82
CA THR A 342 -21.89 -48.07 -18.22
C THR A 342 -22.46 -47.47 -16.96
N LEU A 343 -23.72 -47.75 -16.67
CA LEU A 343 -24.45 -47.21 -15.53
C LEU A 343 -25.04 -48.35 -14.69
N SER A 344 -24.90 -48.23 -13.37
CA SER A 344 -25.65 -49.01 -12.39
C SER A 344 -26.60 -48.13 -11.59
N GLY A 345 -27.66 -48.73 -11.02
CA GLY A 345 -28.74 -48.03 -10.32
C GLY A 345 -30.00 -47.91 -11.18
N SER A 346 -31.10 -48.53 -10.77
CA SER A 346 -32.33 -48.68 -11.58
C SER A 346 -33.08 -47.38 -11.85
N ASP A 347 -32.89 -46.38 -10.97
CA ASP A 347 -33.60 -45.10 -11.04
C ASP A 347 -32.84 -44.06 -11.88
N PHE A 348 -31.64 -44.41 -12.35
CA PHE A 348 -30.83 -43.58 -13.24
C PHE A 348 -30.93 -44.12 -14.67
N THR A 349 -30.99 -43.22 -15.64
CA THR A 349 -31.00 -43.53 -17.07
C THR A 349 -29.85 -42.82 -17.77
N LEU A 350 -29.06 -43.60 -18.52
CA LEU A 350 -27.95 -43.10 -19.33
C LEU A 350 -28.43 -42.89 -20.77
N GLN A 351 -28.34 -41.66 -21.28
CA GLN A 351 -28.77 -41.37 -22.65
C GLN A 351 -27.73 -41.73 -23.71
N GLN A 352 -26.44 -41.73 -23.33
CA GLN A 352 -25.33 -42.01 -24.24
C GLN A 352 -24.31 -42.95 -23.58
N SER A 353 -24.16 -44.15 -24.13
CA SER A 353 -23.24 -45.18 -23.61
C SER A 353 -21.88 -45.18 -24.30
N THR A 354 -21.64 -44.31 -25.28
CA THR A 354 -20.36 -44.24 -26.00
C THR A 354 -20.06 -42.82 -26.51
N VAL A 355 -18.81 -42.40 -26.34
CA VAL A 355 -18.25 -41.13 -26.83
C VAL A 355 -16.99 -41.42 -27.64
N SER A 356 -16.77 -40.72 -28.76
CA SER A 356 -15.55 -40.91 -29.55
C SER A 356 -14.31 -40.37 -28.81
N ALA A 357 -13.14 -40.97 -29.05
CA ALA A 357 -11.89 -40.51 -28.45
C ALA A 357 -11.61 -39.02 -28.76
N ALA A 358 -11.91 -38.58 -29.98
CA ALA A 358 -11.76 -37.19 -30.41
C ALA A 358 -12.69 -36.24 -29.65
N ALA A 359 -13.96 -36.62 -29.43
CA ALA A 359 -14.91 -35.80 -28.67
C ALA A 359 -14.51 -35.72 -27.18
N ALA A 360 -14.10 -36.84 -26.59
CA ALA A 360 -13.60 -36.88 -25.22
C ALA A 360 -12.31 -36.06 -25.07
N ASN A 361 -11.36 -36.12 -26.01
CA ASN A 361 -10.13 -35.31 -25.94
C ASN A 361 -10.41 -33.80 -26.08
N LYS A 362 -11.44 -33.41 -26.84
CA LYS A 362 -11.89 -32.01 -26.92
C LYS A 362 -12.62 -31.55 -25.66
N GLY A 363 -13.12 -32.49 -24.85
CA GLY A 363 -14.10 -32.24 -23.81
C GLY A 363 -15.51 -32.30 -24.40
N THR A 364 -16.36 -33.13 -23.80
CA THR A 364 -17.78 -33.26 -24.14
C THR A 364 -18.57 -33.64 -22.91
N THR A 365 -19.89 -33.77 -23.04
CA THR A 365 -20.78 -34.16 -21.95
C THR A 365 -21.64 -35.35 -22.34
N ILE A 366 -21.99 -36.17 -21.35
CA ILE A 366 -23.09 -37.13 -21.45
C ILE A 366 -24.23 -36.69 -20.54
N SER A 367 -25.46 -37.02 -20.90
CA SER A 367 -26.61 -36.76 -20.04
C SER A 367 -27.00 -38.01 -19.26
N VAL A 368 -27.16 -37.83 -17.96
CA VAL A 368 -27.74 -38.84 -17.06
C VAL A 368 -28.98 -38.23 -16.43
N SER A 369 -30.06 -38.99 -16.43
CA SER A 369 -31.35 -38.59 -15.85
C SER A 369 -31.65 -39.46 -14.63
N PHE A 370 -32.27 -38.87 -13.61
CA PHE A 370 -32.80 -39.57 -12.45
C PHE A 370 -34.32 -39.40 -12.42
N ARG A 371 -35.04 -40.50 -12.20
CA ARG A 371 -36.50 -40.51 -11.97
C ARG A 371 -36.85 -41.68 -11.07
N ARG A 372 -37.63 -41.43 -10.01
CA ARG A 372 -38.03 -42.45 -9.04
C ARG A 372 -39.52 -42.32 -8.68
N ALA A 373 -40.24 -43.43 -8.66
CA ALA A 373 -41.68 -43.47 -8.36
C ALA A 373 -42.02 -43.37 -6.85
N ASN A 374 -41.07 -43.67 -5.97
CA ASN A 374 -41.26 -43.69 -4.52
C ASN A 374 -40.29 -42.72 -3.84
N SER A 375 -40.64 -42.25 -2.64
CA SER A 375 -39.73 -41.40 -1.87
C SER A 375 -38.50 -42.17 -1.39
N GLY A 376 -37.38 -41.44 -1.24
CA GLY A 376 -36.13 -41.93 -0.69
C GLY A 376 -34.91 -41.56 -1.54
N VAL A 377 -33.74 -41.97 -1.04
CA VAL A 377 -32.43 -41.79 -1.69
C VAL A 377 -32.11 -42.98 -2.60
N SER A 378 -31.56 -42.70 -3.78
CA SER A 378 -31.04 -43.69 -4.71
C SER A 378 -29.57 -43.42 -5.01
N THR A 379 -28.82 -44.49 -5.24
CA THR A 379 -27.41 -44.43 -5.60
C THR A 379 -27.14 -45.19 -6.88
N GLY A 380 -26.16 -44.75 -7.65
CA GLY A 380 -25.70 -45.41 -8.87
C GLY A 380 -24.19 -45.26 -9.04
N VAL A 381 -23.64 -45.94 -10.04
CA VAL A 381 -22.23 -45.78 -10.43
C VAL A 381 -22.14 -45.72 -11.94
N LEU A 382 -21.57 -44.63 -12.45
CA LEU A 382 -21.10 -44.54 -13.83
C LEU A 382 -19.68 -45.08 -13.92
N THR A 383 -19.41 -45.93 -14.90
CA THR A 383 -18.05 -46.42 -15.20
C THR A 383 -17.68 -46.06 -16.63
N PHE A 384 -16.63 -45.26 -16.78
CA PHE A 384 -16.03 -44.82 -18.03
C PHE A 384 -14.83 -45.71 -18.34
N ARG A 385 -14.72 -46.22 -19.57
CA ARG A 385 -13.56 -47.00 -20.04
C ARG A 385 -13.07 -46.53 -21.40
N SER A 386 -11.76 -46.44 -21.59
CA SER A 386 -11.11 -46.18 -22.88
C SER A 386 -9.81 -46.98 -22.95
N GLY A 387 -9.78 -48.04 -23.76
CA GLY A 387 -8.70 -49.03 -23.69
C GLY A 387 -8.62 -49.66 -22.31
N ASP A 388 -7.45 -49.64 -21.68
CA ASP A 388 -7.22 -50.15 -20.31
C ASP A 388 -7.57 -49.13 -19.21
N LEU A 389 -7.82 -47.87 -19.57
CA LEU A 389 -8.15 -46.83 -18.60
C LEU A 389 -9.58 -46.98 -18.10
N THR A 390 -9.77 -46.82 -16.80
CA THR A 390 -11.08 -46.83 -16.14
C THR A 390 -11.21 -45.64 -15.19
N ALA A 391 -12.36 -44.99 -15.20
CA ALA A 391 -12.77 -44.01 -14.19
C ALA A 391 -14.21 -44.29 -13.76
N THR A 392 -14.50 -44.06 -12.49
CA THR A 392 -15.82 -44.30 -11.88
C THR A 392 -16.36 -43.03 -11.24
N VAL A 393 -17.69 -42.85 -11.27
CA VAL A 393 -18.38 -41.74 -10.62
C VAL A 393 -19.57 -42.29 -9.87
N ASN A 394 -19.66 -42.00 -8.58
CA ASN A 394 -20.81 -42.33 -7.75
C ASN A 394 -21.92 -41.31 -8.00
N LEU A 395 -23.16 -41.79 -8.11
CA LEU A 395 -24.34 -40.95 -8.25
C LEU A 395 -25.17 -41.03 -6.97
N ARG A 396 -25.69 -39.89 -6.52
CA ARG A 396 -26.70 -39.79 -5.47
C ARG A 396 -27.85 -38.91 -5.96
N ALA A 397 -29.07 -39.28 -5.62
CA ALA A 397 -30.26 -38.45 -5.86
C ALA A 397 -31.33 -38.79 -4.82
N GLU A 398 -32.23 -37.85 -4.53
CA GLU A 398 -33.33 -38.06 -3.60
C GLU A 398 -34.66 -37.62 -4.21
N ALA A 399 -35.70 -38.44 -4.00
CA ALA A 399 -37.07 -38.11 -4.37
C ALA A 399 -37.96 -38.02 -3.13
N ILE A 400 -38.87 -37.05 -3.07
CA ILE A 400 -39.89 -36.94 -2.01
C ILE A 400 -41.30 -36.89 -2.59
N SER A 401 -42.30 -37.30 -1.83
CA SER A 401 -43.71 -37.26 -2.26
C SER A 401 -44.31 -35.85 -2.27
N GLY A 402 -43.65 -34.91 -1.59
CA GLY A 402 -44.04 -33.52 -1.40
C GLY A 402 -43.44 -32.54 -2.41
N ILE A 403 -43.63 -31.25 -2.16
CA ILE A 403 -42.98 -30.17 -2.91
C ILE A 403 -41.48 -30.15 -2.53
N PRO A 404 -40.52 -30.24 -3.45
CA PRO A 404 -39.11 -30.08 -3.13
C PRO A 404 -38.81 -28.63 -2.73
N ALA A 405 -38.66 -28.38 -1.43
CA ALA A 405 -38.05 -27.14 -0.95
C ALA A 405 -36.53 -27.34 -1.03
N LEU A 406 -35.86 -26.48 -1.81
CA LEU A 406 -34.43 -26.56 -2.09
C LEU A 406 -33.64 -25.76 -1.05
N PRO A 407 -32.31 -25.82 -0.96
CA PRO A 407 -31.54 -24.91 -0.11
C PRO A 407 -31.82 -23.44 -0.44
N ALA A 408 -31.79 -22.56 0.57
CA ALA A 408 -31.88 -21.12 0.36
C ALA A 408 -30.64 -20.59 -0.37
N GLU A 409 -30.82 -19.51 -1.13
CA GLU A 409 -29.78 -18.76 -1.84
C GLU A 409 -29.73 -17.31 -1.33
N ASP A 410 -28.76 -16.51 -1.79
CA ASP A 410 -28.63 -15.08 -1.49
C ASP A 410 -28.79 -14.72 0.00
N ILE A 411 -28.14 -15.49 0.87
CA ILE A 411 -28.23 -15.30 2.32
C ILE A 411 -27.51 -14.00 2.69
N THR A 412 -28.26 -13.04 3.22
CA THR A 412 -27.76 -11.78 3.76
C THR A 412 -27.89 -11.74 5.28
N GLU A 413 -27.45 -10.66 5.89
CA GLU A 413 -27.60 -10.42 7.33
C GLU A 413 -29.09 -10.29 7.73
N THR A 414 -29.96 -9.91 6.79
CA THR A 414 -31.38 -9.63 7.06
C THR A 414 -32.35 -10.42 6.21
N GLY A 415 -31.89 -11.44 5.48
CA GLY A 415 -32.74 -12.15 4.53
C GLY A 415 -32.08 -13.33 3.81
N PHE A 416 -32.87 -13.96 2.95
CA PHE A 416 -32.44 -15.02 2.03
C PHE A 416 -33.48 -15.21 0.92
N THR A 417 -33.10 -15.85 -0.18
CA THR A 417 -34.03 -16.29 -1.23
C THR A 417 -34.45 -17.73 -0.97
N ALA A 418 -35.73 -17.94 -0.64
CA ALA A 418 -36.31 -19.28 -0.54
C ALA A 418 -36.47 -19.89 -1.93
N ARG A 419 -36.03 -21.13 -2.14
CA ARG A 419 -36.10 -21.86 -3.41
C ARG A 419 -36.96 -23.12 -3.32
N TRP A 420 -37.68 -23.45 -4.39
CA TRP A 420 -38.44 -24.70 -4.51
C TRP A 420 -38.58 -25.14 -5.97
N MET A 421 -39.06 -26.37 -6.18
CA MET A 421 -39.44 -26.89 -7.49
C MET A 421 -40.96 -26.85 -7.67
N SER A 422 -41.46 -26.20 -8.72
CA SER A 422 -42.89 -26.24 -9.06
C SER A 422 -43.27 -27.63 -9.57
N LEU A 423 -44.40 -28.14 -9.09
CA LEU A 423 -44.94 -29.40 -9.58
C LEU A 423 -46.10 -29.18 -10.56
N GLY A 424 -46.54 -27.95 -10.79
CA GLY A 424 -47.75 -27.66 -11.57
C GLY A 424 -49.03 -28.23 -10.93
N ASP A 425 -49.01 -28.58 -9.64
CA ASP A 425 -50.16 -29.07 -8.88
C ASP A 425 -51.06 -27.93 -8.39
N ALA A 426 -50.54 -26.69 -8.36
CA ALA A 426 -51.26 -25.49 -7.99
C ALA A 426 -50.65 -24.25 -8.67
N GLU A 427 -51.45 -23.19 -8.86
CA GLU A 427 -50.95 -21.89 -9.33
C GLU A 427 -50.16 -21.14 -8.24
N SER A 428 -50.42 -21.43 -6.96
CA SER A 428 -49.76 -20.79 -5.83
C SER A 428 -49.50 -21.75 -4.68
N TYR A 429 -48.45 -21.44 -3.91
CA TYR A 429 -48.08 -22.12 -2.67
C TYR A 429 -48.17 -21.16 -1.48
N GLN A 430 -48.34 -21.73 -0.28
CA GLN A 430 -48.19 -21.00 0.97
C GLN A 430 -46.77 -21.23 1.50
N LEU A 431 -45.94 -20.20 1.45
CA LEU A 431 -44.59 -20.21 2.03
C LEU A 431 -44.67 -19.82 3.50
N THR A 432 -44.19 -20.68 4.40
CA THR A 432 -44.06 -20.40 5.83
C THR A 432 -42.60 -20.27 6.18
N VAL A 433 -42.21 -19.17 6.84
CA VAL A 433 -40.88 -18.99 7.45
C VAL A 433 -41.04 -19.01 8.97
N LYS A 434 -40.14 -19.72 9.65
CA LYS A 434 -40.17 -19.91 11.11
C LYS A 434 -38.86 -19.50 11.76
N LYS A 435 -38.96 -19.02 13.00
CA LYS A 435 -37.85 -18.85 13.95
C LYS A 435 -38.18 -19.65 15.20
N ASP A 436 -37.24 -20.43 15.71
CA ASP A 436 -37.42 -21.30 16.89
C ASP A 436 -38.67 -22.21 16.79
N GLY A 437 -38.99 -22.67 15.58
CA GLY A 437 -40.14 -23.52 15.29
C GLY A 437 -41.51 -22.83 15.21
N ALA A 438 -41.59 -21.52 15.46
CA ALA A 438 -42.81 -20.73 15.33
C ALA A 438 -42.81 -19.88 14.05
N ALA A 439 -43.96 -19.78 13.37
CA ALA A 439 -44.09 -18.95 12.16
C ALA A 439 -43.87 -17.47 12.48
N LEU A 440 -43.11 -16.77 11.63
CA LEU A 440 -42.88 -15.34 11.74
C LEU A 440 -44.15 -14.54 11.43
N ALA A 441 -44.27 -13.35 12.02
CA ALA A 441 -45.33 -12.42 11.68
C ALA A 441 -45.30 -12.08 10.19
N GLY A 442 -46.45 -12.15 9.51
CA GLY A 442 -46.54 -11.99 8.06
C GLY A 442 -46.41 -13.30 7.26
N TYR A 443 -46.08 -14.42 7.92
CA TYR A 443 -46.07 -15.75 7.32
C TYR A 443 -47.21 -16.62 7.90
N PRO A 444 -47.82 -17.53 7.10
CA PRO A 444 -47.48 -17.82 5.71
C PRO A 444 -47.89 -16.72 4.73
N VAL A 445 -47.17 -16.65 3.60
CA VAL A 445 -47.44 -15.77 2.46
C VAL A 445 -47.77 -16.61 1.21
N THR A 446 -48.74 -16.15 0.43
CA THR A 446 -49.06 -16.75 -0.88
C THR A 446 -48.00 -16.36 -1.90
N VAL A 447 -47.34 -17.34 -2.50
CA VAL A 447 -46.32 -17.18 -3.54
C VAL A 447 -46.76 -17.86 -4.83
N ASN A 448 -46.34 -17.34 -6.00
CA ASN A 448 -46.59 -17.99 -7.29
C ASN A 448 -45.77 -19.29 -7.38
N ALA A 449 -46.41 -20.43 -7.60
CA ALA A 449 -45.73 -21.73 -7.62
C ALA A 449 -44.64 -21.80 -8.71
N GLU A 450 -44.90 -21.24 -9.89
CA GLU A 450 -43.99 -21.24 -11.04
C GLU A 450 -42.84 -20.23 -10.90
N ALA A 451 -42.85 -19.36 -9.89
CA ALA A 451 -41.73 -18.45 -9.66
C ALA A 451 -40.48 -19.18 -9.15
N GLU A 452 -40.65 -20.31 -8.45
CA GLU A 452 -39.58 -21.15 -7.87
C GLU A 452 -38.61 -20.42 -6.91
N GLU A 453 -38.89 -19.16 -6.60
CA GLU A 453 -38.11 -18.33 -5.69
C GLU A 453 -38.97 -17.26 -4.98
N TYR A 454 -38.56 -16.89 -3.77
CA TYR A 454 -39.14 -15.77 -3.02
C TYR A 454 -38.10 -15.14 -2.09
N ALA A 455 -37.91 -13.82 -2.19
CA ALA A 455 -37.01 -13.08 -1.30
C ALA A 455 -37.66 -12.86 0.07
N VAL A 456 -37.06 -13.44 1.10
CA VAL A 456 -37.40 -13.26 2.51
C VAL A 456 -36.48 -12.17 3.07
N SER A 457 -37.05 -11.15 3.72
CA SER A 457 -36.31 -10.02 4.30
C SER A 457 -36.84 -9.64 5.69
N GLY A 458 -36.14 -8.73 6.38
CA GLY A 458 -36.52 -8.25 7.71
C GLY A 458 -36.20 -9.26 8.82
N LEU A 459 -35.17 -10.08 8.62
CA LEU A 459 -34.70 -11.08 9.58
C LEU A 459 -33.57 -10.51 10.45
N ASP A 460 -33.32 -11.17 11.59
CA ASP A 460 -32.21 -10.83 12.48
C ASP A 460 -30.91 -11.45 11.94
N PRO A 461 -29.76 -10.75 12.05
CA PRO A 461 -28.45 -11.32 11.71
C PRO A 461 -28.07 -12.53 12.55
N ALA A 462 -27.18 -13.38 12.01
CA ALA A 462 -26.62 -14.56 12.65
C ALA A 462 -27.66 -15.50 13.30
N THR A 463 -28.87 -15.58 12.74
CA THR A 463 -30.02 -16.24 13.35
C THR A 463 -30.51 -17.40 12.47
N LEU A 464 -30.82 -18.53 13.11
CA LEU A 464 -31.34 -19.72 12.44
C LEU A 464 -32.86 -19.59 12.18
N TYR A 465 -33.24 -19.75 10.92
CA TYR A 465 -34.61 -19.83 10.44
C TYR A 465 -34.85 -21.15 9.72
N SER A 466 -36.13 -21.49 9.51
CA SER A 466 -36.54 -22.53 8.59
C SER A 466 -37.65 -22.06 7.67
N TYR A 467 -37.79 -22.70 6.51
CA TYR A 467 -38.96 -22.50 5.66
C TYR A 467 -39.51 -23.80 5.07
N SER A 468 -40.80 -23.74 4.72
CA SER A 468 -41.55 -24.83 4.09
C SER A 468 -42.68 -24.27 3.24
N LEU A 469 -43.10 -25.02 2.22
CA LEU A 469 -44.20 -24.71 1.33
C LEU A 469 -45.33 -25.72 1.48
N THR A 470 -46.57 -25.24 1.36
CA THR A 470 -47.76 -26.10 1.30
C THR A 470 -48.68 -25.70 0.15
N SER A 471 -49.20 -26.69 -0.57
CA SER A 471 -50.36 -26.55 -1.47
C SER A 471 -51.58 -27.21 -0.83
N ALA A 472 -52.73 -27.20 -1.53
CA ALA A 472 -53.93 -27.90 -1.06
C ALA A 472 -53.74 -29.43 -0.98
N THR A 473 -52.74 -29.99 -1.68
CA THR A 473 -52.55 -31.44 -1.81
C THR A 473 -51.18 -31.93 -1.35
N LYS A 474 -50.20 -31.04 -1.17
CA LYS A 474 -48.80 -31.39 -0.86
C LYS A 474 -48.19 -30.47 0.20
N VAL A 475 -47.23 -31.03 0.93
CA VAL A 475 -46.38 -30.32 1.90
C VAL A 475 -44.93 -30.57 1.52
N SER A 476 -44.08 -29.56 1.61
CA SER A 476 -42.65 -29.70 1.33
C SER A 476 -41.87 -30.35 2.49
N ASN A 477 -40.61 -30.69 2.24
CA ASN A 477 -39.62 -30.79 3.31
C ASN A 477 -39.37 -29.42 3.96
N GLU A 478 -38.77 -29.42 5.16
CA GLU A 478 -38.35 -28.20 5.84
C GLU A 478 -36.87 -27.92 5.55
N VAL A 479 -36.55 -26.65 5.27
CA VAL A 479 -35.20 -26.19 4.94
C VAL A 479 -34.73 -25.23 6.01
N ASN A 480 -33.55 -25.48 6.58
CA ASN A 480 -32.92 -24.61 7.56
C ASN A 480 -31.95 -23.64 6.88
N VAL A 481 -31.92 -22.39 7.34
CA VAL A 481 -31.05 -21.32 6.84
C VAL A 481 -30.64 -20.41 7.99
N THR A 482 -29.36 -20.05 8.08
CA THR A 482 -28.86 -19.08 9.07
C THR A 482 -28.48 -17.81 8.32
N THR A 483 -29.05 -16.67 8.72
CA THR A 483 -28.67 -15.35 8.17
C THR A 483 -27.21 -15.03 8.47
N ALA A 484 -26.59 -14.17 7.66
CA ALA A 484 -25.20 -13.77 7.86
C ALA A 484 -25.04 -12.90 9.13
N ALA A 485 -23.82 -12.84 9.68
CA ALA A 485 -23.49 -11.95 10.79
C ALA A 485 -23.15 -10.55 10.26
N LEU A 486 -23.43 -9.50 11.04
CA LEU A 486 -23.00 -8.13 10.76
C LEU A 486 -21.48 -8.06 10.65
N LEU A 487 -20.97 -7.39 9.62
CA LEU A 487 -19.54 -7.15 9.47
C LEU A 487 -19.09 -5.89 10.25
N PRO A 488 -18.10 -5.99 11.16
CA PRO A 488 -17.54 -4.83 11.84
C PRO A 488 -16.75 -3.96 10.87
N ASP A 489 -16.85 -2.64 11.02
CA ASP A 489 -16.17 -1.68 10.14
C ASP A 489 -15.76 -0.40 10.88
N ILE A 490 -14.61 0.15 10.50
CA ILE A 490 -14.05 1.42 11.00
C ILE A 490 -13.55 2.19 9.78
N GLN A 491 -14.09 3.39 9.51
CA GLN A 491 -13.73 4.21 8.35
C GLN A 491 -13.27 5.61 8.74
N TYR A 492 -12.33 6.19 7.99
CA TYR A 492 -11.98 7.62 8.08
C TYR A 492 -12.95 8.46 7.25
N LEU A 493 -13.47 9.55 7.84
CA LEU A 493 -14.44 10.43 7.16
C LEU A 493 -13.83 11.69 6.57
N ASN A 494 -12.65 12.10 7.05
CA ASN A 494 -12.00 13.36 6.64
C ASN A 494 -10.57 13.16 6.10
N GLY A 495 -10.32 11.98 5.50
CA GLY A 495 -9.02 11.57 4.98
C GLY A 495 -8.24 10.65 5.92
N ASP A 496 -7.33 9.87 5.36
CA ASP A 496 -6.47 8.91 6.06
C ASP A 496 -5.00 9.35 6.09
N GLU A 497 -4.58 10.36 5.33
CA GLU A 497 -3.22 10.92 5.35
C GLU A 497 -3.17 12.30 6.01
N PHE A 498 -2.32 12.46 7.04
CA PHE A 498 -2.16 13.70 7.80
C PHE A 498 -0.69 14.18 7.75
N SER A 499 -0.45 15.43 7.33
CA SER A 499 0.93 15.98 7.27
C SER A 499 1.10 17.20 8.17
N PHE A 500 2.19 17.21 8.95
CA PHE A 500 2.47 18.24 9.94
C PHE A 500 3.82 18.94 9.68
N THR A 501 3.91 20.22 10.01
CA THR A 501 5.18 20.95 10.10
C THR A 501 5.29 21.65 11.46
N CYS A 502 6.43 21.51 12.14
CA CYS A 502 6.71 22.20 13.39
C CYS A 502 8.21 22.52 13.58
N ASP A 503 8.51 23.35 14.59
CA ASP A 503 9.87 23.56 15.06
C ASP A 503 10.24 22.54 16.15
N PRO A 504 11.53 22.24 16.35
CA PRO A 504 11.98 21.46 17.49
C PRO A 504 11.43 22.01 18.81
N ASP A 505 10.99 21.11 19.69
CA ASP A 505 10.40 21.41 21.01
C ASP A 505 9.15 22.30 20.97
N THR A 506 8.48 22.39 19.81
CA THR A 506 7.22 23.13 19.65
C THR A 506 6.14 22.19 19.09
N PRO A 507 5.02 21.96 19.79
CA PRO A 507 3.91 21.19 19.24
C PRO A 507 3.39 21.80 17.94
N SER A 508 3.04 20.96 16.97
CA SER A 508 2.25 21.39 15.82
C SER A 508 0.85 21.81 16.24
N GLU A 509 0.14 22.50 15.35
CA GLU A 509 -1.31 22.56 15.42
C GLU A 509 -1.90 21.13 15.38
N ALA A 510 -3.04 20.95 16.05
CA ALA A 510 -3.73 19.67 16.11
C ALA A 510 -4.61 19.47 14.88
N ALA A 511 -4.49 18.32 14.22
CA ALA A 511 -5.45 17.85 13.24
C ALA A 511 -6.61 17.15 13.95
N GLU A 512 -7.83 17.38 13.47
CA GLU A 512 -9.01 16.62 13.88
C GLU A 512 -9.15 15.40 12.96
N VAL A 513 -9.39 14.22 13.53
CA VAL A 513 -9.58 12.96 12.79
C VAL A 513 -10.99 12.48 13.04
N TRP A 514 -11.74 12.26 11.96
CA TRP A 514 -13.14 11.85 11.99
C TRP A 514 -13.24 10.39 11.56
N ILE A 515 -13.99 9.61 12.32
CA ILE A 515 -14.20 8.19 12.06
C ILE A 515 -15.68 7.84 12.09
N ASP A 516 -16.05 6.84 11.30
CA ASP A 516 -17.32 6.13 11.41
C ASP A 516 -17.06 4.70 11.88
N VAL A 517 -17.93 4.20 12.75
CA VAL A 517 -17.75 2.89 13.40
C VAL A 517 -19.08 2.14 13.33
N GLU A 518 -19.10 1.08 12.53
CA GLU A 518 -20.28 0.25 12.32
C GLU A 518 -20.11 -1.14 12.93
N ASN A 519 -21.18 -1.65 13.56
CA ASN A 519 -21.25 -3.02 14.08
C ASN A 519 -20.17 -3.40 15.11
N ILE A 520 -19.63 -2.41 15.83
CA ILE A 520 -18.69 -2.59 16.95
C ILE A 520 -19.29 -1.96 18.22
N ASP A 521 -19.42 -2.75 19.28
CA ASP A 521 -20.02 -2.35 20.56
C ASP A 521 -19.00 -2.22 21.70
N ARG A 522 -17.70 -2.31 21.38
CA ARG A 522 -16.57 -2.28 22.34
C ARG A 522 -15.73 -1.03 22.15
N ASP A 523 -15.15 -0.55 23.25
CA ASP A 523 -14.17 0.52 23.23
C ASP A 523 -13.05 0.27 22.21
N LEU A 524 -12.71 1.31 21.44
CA LEU A 524 -11.63 1.31 20.46
C LEU A 524 -10.36 1.87 21.10
N THR A 525 -9.23 1.25 20.77
CA THR A 525 -7.89 1.78 21.08
C THR A 525 -7.34 2.46 19.84
N VAL A 526 -7.07 3.76 19.93
CA VAL A 526 -6.32 4.52 18.92
C VAL A 526 -4.87 4.60 19.37
N SER A 527 -3.91 4.34 18.48
CA SER A 527 -2.48 4.43 18.80
C SER A 527 -1.64 4.93 17.63
N VAL A 528 -0.56 5.64 17.96
CA VAL A 528 0.41 6.22 17.02
C VAL A 528 1.84 5.97 17.49
N GLY A 529 2.82 6.16 16.60
CA GLY A 529 4.30 6.04 16.65
C GLY A 529 4.99 7.40 16.91
N ALA A 530 6.14 7.43 17.61
CA ALA A 530 6.69 8.70 18.14
C ALA A 530 7.30 9.48 16.97
N PRO A 531 7.20 10.81 16.93
CA PRO A 531 6.88 11.76 18.00
C PRO A 531 5.42 12.27 17.99
N PHE A 532 4.51 11.55 17.36
CA PHE A 532 3.11 11.94 17.29
C PHE A 532 2.38 11.74 18.63
N ALA A 533 1.25 12.40 18.83
CA ALA A 533 0.39 12.19 19.98
C ALA A 533 -1.07 12.36 19.61
N VAL A 534 -1.93 11.60 20.26
CA VAL A 534 -3.39 11.62 20.11
C VAL A 534 -4.08 12.11 21.39
N SER A 535 -5.24 12.73 21.24
CA SER A 535 -6.05 13.26 22.34
C SER A 535 -7.55 13.17 22.04
N THR A 536 -8.38 13.14 23.09
CA THR A 536 -9.84 13.31 22.97
C THR A 536 -10.32 14.67 23.45
N ASN A 537 -9.43 15.51 24.00
CA ASN A 537 -9.83 16.74 24.70
C ASN A 537 -8.86 17.90 24.52
N LEU A 538 -7.90 17.80 23.59
CA LEU A 538 -6.85 18.78 23.27
C LEU A 538 -5.90 19.14 24.42
N ASN A 539 -6.05 18.55 25.61
CA ASN A 539 -5.25 18.85 26.80
C ASN A 539 -4.35 17.68 27.18
N ASP A 540 -4.93 16.48 27.22
CA ASP A 540 -4.23 15.25 27.56
C ASP A 540 -3.76 14.56 26.28
N TRP A 541 -2.46 14.61 26.03
CA TRP A 541 -1.83 14.05 24.84
C TRP A 541 -1.06 12.79 25.21
N SER A 542 -1.26 11.73 24.43
CA SER A 542 -0.60 10.45 24.68
C SER A 542 -0.34 9.70 23.38
N ARG A 543 0.35 8.57 23.46
CA ARG A 543 0.64 7.71 22.30
C ARG A 543 -0.51 6.76 21.98
N SER A 544 -1.44 6.62 22.91
CA SER A 544 -2.60 5.77 22.78
C SER A 544 -3.73 6.25 23.68
N ILE A 545 -4.93 6.34 23.12
CA ILE A 545 -6.17 6.71 23.80
C ILE A 545 -7.22 5.61 23.60
N THR A 546 -8.19 5.57 24.50
CA THR A 546 -9.39 4.74 24.37
C THR A 546 -10.59 5.64 24.06
N ILE A 547 -11.34 5.30 23.02
CA ILE A 547 -12.54 6.01 22.60
C ILE A 547 -13.73 5.03 22.58
N ASP A 548 -14.91 5.54 22.91
CA ASP A 548 -16.17 4.81 22.77
C ASP A 548 -16.54 4.72 21.26
N PRO A 549 -17.16 3.65 20.75
CA PRO A 549 -17.62 3.58 19.36
C PRO A 549 -18.50 4.75 18.91
N GLN A 550 -19.25 5.37 19.84
CA GLN A 550 -20.06 6.56 19.54
C GLN A 550 -19.24 7.86 19.46
N GLN A 551 -17.96 7.81 19.82
CA GLN A 551 -17.04 8.92 19.74
C GLN A 551 -16.35 8.95 18.36
N GLU A 552 -17.00 9.64 17.43
CA GLU A 552 -16.61 9.74 16.02
C GLU A 552 -15.38 10.61 15.76
N ARG A 553 -14.73 11.14 16.80
CA ARG A 553 -13.63 12.12 16.66
C ARG A 553 -12.55 12.01 17.72
N PHE A 554 -11.31 12.24 17.28
CA PHE A 554 -10.14 12.45 18.13
C PHE A 554 -9.18 13.44 17.45
N TYR A 555 -8.11 13.82 18.15
CA TYR A 555 -7.13 14.80 17.68
C TYR A 555 -5.75 14.17 17.56
N LEU A 556 -4.96 14.64 16.61
CA LEU A 556 -3.62 14.19 16.32
C LEU A 556 -2.67 15.40 16.21
N ARG A 557 -1.47 15.32 16.76
CA ARG A 557 -0.42 16.33 16.60
C ARG A 557 0.97 15.69 16.58
N VAL A 558 1.99 16.49 16.28
CA VAL A 558 3.41 16.11 16.43
C VAL A 558 4.14 17.08 17.36
N GLU A 559 5.06 16.56 18.17
CA GLU A 559 5.97 17.36 19.00
C GLU A 559 7.32 16.63 19.10
N ALA A 560 8.31 17.06 18.32
CA ALA A 560 9.63 16.42 18.28
C ALA A 560 10.73 17.34 18.79
N ALA A 561 11.69 16.78 19.55
CA ALA A 561 12.84 17.53 20.05
C ALA A 561 13.96 17.72 19.01
N ALA A 562 13.95 16.94 17.92
CA ALA A 562 14.98 16.99 16.89
C ALA A 562 14.38 17.30 15.52
N ALA A 563 15.09 18.09 14.74
CA ALA A 563 14.80 18.30 13.32
C ALA A 563 14.87 16.99 12.55
N GLY A 564 14.02 16.82 11.54
CA GLY A 564 13.95 15.63 10.70
C GLY A 564 12.54 15.31 10.22
N GLU A 565 12.45 14.26 9.42
CA GLU A 565 11.19 13.70 8.94
C GLU A 565 10.76 12.54 9.85
N TYR A 566 9.48 12.51 10.20
CA TYR A 566 8.87 11.46 11.02
C TYR A 566 7.61 10.93 10.35
N GLU A 567 7.28 9.68 10.64
CA GLU A 567 6.10 9.01 10.09
C GLU A 567 5.55 8.01 11.10
N THR A 568 4.22 7.82 11.09
CA THR A 568 3.55 6.77 11.83
C THR A 568 2.26 6.32 11.14
N SER A 569 1.90 5.05 11.30
CA SER A 569 0.52 4.60 11.12
C SER A 569 -0.35 5.03 12.29
N ILE A 570 -1.64 5.26 12.03
CA ILE A 570 -2.71 5.48 12.99
C ILE A 570 -3.49 4.18 13.08
N ILE A 571 -3.37 3.46 14.19
CA ILE A 571 -4.00 2.16 14.39
C ILE A 571 -5.23 2.34 15.26
N ILE A 572 -6.40 1.94 14.76
CA ILE A 572 -7.68 1.94 15.47
C ILE A 572 -8.18 0.49 15.57
N THR A 573 -8.36 -0.03 16.79
CA THR A 573 -8.73 -1.45 16.98
C THR A 573 -9.58 -1.68 18.22
N ASP A 574 -10.52 -2.63 18.15
CA ASP A 574 -11.25 -3.18 19.31
C ASP A 574 -10.61 -4.47 19.88
N GLY A 575 -9.49 -4.91 19.27
CA GLY A 575 -8.78 -6.16 19.57
C GLY A 575 -9.15 -7.34 18.66
N TYR A 576 -10.24 -7.26 17.90
CA TYR A 576 -10.69 -8.28 16.93
C TYR A 576 -10.70 -7.75 15.49
N HIS A 577 -11.08 -6.49 15.31
CA HIS A 577 -11.06 -5.74 14.07
C HIS A 577 -10.09 -4.56 14.21
N THR A 578 -9.34 -4.27 13.15
CA THR A 578 -8.33 -3.22 13.12
C THR A 578 -8.40 -2.49 11.80
N ASN A 579 -8.38 -1.17 11.86
CA ASN A 579 -8.05 -0.30 10.74
C ASN A 579 -6.68 0.35 11.03
N ASP A 580 -5.70 0.13 10.16
CA ASP A 580 -4.36 0.72 10.19
C ASP A 580 -3.99 1.47 8.90
N ASP A 581 -5.00 1.86 8.10
CA ASP A 581 -4.82 2.56 6.83
C ASP A 581 -4.37 4.02 7.02
N GLY A 582 -4.69 4.61 8.18
CA GLY A 582 -4.34 5.99 8.50
C GLY A 582 -2.83 6.18 8.65
N THR A 583 -2.28 7.26 8.06
CA THR A 583 -0.87 7.62 8.17
C THR A 583 -0.70 9.08 8.55
N ALA A 584 0.34 9.35 9.34
CA ALA A 584 0.72 10.70 9.76
C ALA A 584 2.20 10.92 9.51
N THR A 585 2.52 12.02 8.83
CA THR A 585 3.90 12.43 8.50
C THR A 585 4.20 13.80 9.11
N ALA A 586 5.46 14.05 9.46
CA ALA A 586 5.86 15.32 10.03
C ALA A 586 7.26 15.74 9.58
N SER A 587 7.35 16.98 9.09
CA SER A 587 8.62 17.65 8.79
C SER A 587 8.96 18.61 9.93
N VAL A 588 9.98 18.29 10.72
CA VAL A 588 10.45 19.10 11.84
C VAL A 588 11.69 19.88 11.40
N ARG A 589 11.59 21.21 11.46
CA ARG A 589 12.56 22.10 10.80
C ARG A 589 13.95 22.06 11.43
N ASP A 590 14.97 22.09 10.58
CA ASP A 590 16.37 22.21 10.99
C ASP A 590 16.77 23.67 11.16
N LEU A 591 16.55 24.20 12.36
CA LEU A 591 16.90 25.58 12.72
C LEU A 591 18.41 25.87 12.67
N SER A 592 19.27 24.84 12.52
CA SER A 592 20.72 25.02 12.39
C SER A 592 21.18 25.38 10.97
N LYS A 593 20.29 25.24 9.97
CA LYS A 593 20.59 25.57 8.57
C LYS A 593 20.11 26.99 8.24
N PRO A 594 21.01 27.93 7.95
CA PRO A 594 20.60 29.27 7.55
C PRO A 594 20.05 29.29 6.12
N TRP A 595 19.11 30.19 5.86
CA TRP A 595 18.60 30.50 4.52
C TRP A 595 19.72 31.05 3.63
N PHE A 596 20.55 31.94 4.18
CA PHE A 596 21.81 32.32 3.58
C PHE A 596 22.81 32.87 4.61
N VAL A 597 24.05 33.00 4.17
CA VAL A 597 25.15 33.67 4.86
C VAL A 597 25.75 34.73 3.93
N GLU A 598 25.88 35.97 4.41
CA GLU A 598 26.68 37.03 3.80
C GLU A 598 28.00 37.15 4.56
N ASP A 599 29.10 36.80 3.90
CA ASP A 599 30.46 36.77 4.45
C ASP A 599 31.34 37.92 3.91
N PHE A 600 30.80 38.79 3.05
CA PHE A 600 31.48 39.94 2.43
C PHE A 600 32.71 39.61 1.56
N GLU A 601 33.03 38.33 1.33
CA GLU A 601 34.25 37.91 0.63
C GLU A 601 34.25 38.28 -0.86
N LYS A 602 33.06 38.44 -1.47
CA LYS A 602 32.90 38.99 -2.82
C LYS A 602 33.42 40.43 -2.97
N ALA A 603 33.75 41.12 -1.88
CA ALA A 603 34.41 42.41 -1.97
C ALA A 603 35.76 42.35 -2.70
N ALA A 604 36.38 41.17 -2.80
CA ALA A 604 37.57 40.94 -3.63
C ALA A 604 37.35 41.22 -5.13
N ASP A 605 36.12 41.09 -5.62
CA ASP A 605 35.78 41.25 -7.05
C ASP A 605 35.52 42.72 -7.44
N GLY A 606 35.53 43.64 -6.47
CA GLY A 606 35.21 45.04 -6.67
C GLY A 606 35.99 45.99 -5.78
N LYS A 607 35.61 47.26 -5.82
CA LYS A 607 36.19 48.31 -4.97
C LYS A 607 35.09 49.02 -4.19
N TYR A 608 34.95 48.63 -2.93
CA TYR A 608 33.90 49.08 -2.01
C TYR A 608 34.45 49.89 -0.82
N ASP A 609 35.70 50.37 -0.95
CA ASP A 609 36.54 50.99 0.07
C ASP A 609 36.21 52.49 0.31
N THR A 610 34.92 52.82 0.30
CA THR A 610 34.38 54.18 0.45
C THR A 610 33.24 54.21 1.46
N TYR A 611 33.00 55.38 2.06
CA TYR A 611 31.80 55.64 2.89
C TYR A 611 30.66 56.26 2.08
N SER A 612 30.84 56.55 0.79
CA SER A 612 29.73 56.98 -0.07
C SER A 612 28.70 55.86 -0.21
N ASN A 613 27.43 56.23 -0.36
CA ASN A 613 26.37 55.26 -0.61
C ASN A 613 26.69 54.43 -1.86
N GLN A 614 26.58 53.11 -1.74
CA GLN A 614 26.98 52.17 -2.77
C GLN A 614 26.16 50.88 -2.68
N SER A 615 26.12 50.13 -3.79
CA SER A 615 25.55 48.78 -3.80
C SER A 615 26.69 47.76 -3.82
N PHE A 616 26.59 46.76 -2.95
CA PHE A 616 27.52 45.65 -2.82
C PHE A 616 26.85 44.37 -3.31
N GLU A 617 27.48 43.66 -4.25
CA GLU A 617 26.97 42.39 -4.75
C GLU A 617 27.49 41.25 -3.88
N GLY A 618 26.68 40.88 -2.89
CA GLY A 618 27.01 39.87 -1.91
C GLY A 618 26.74 38.43 -2.35
N ASN A 619 26.95 37.47 -1.44
CA ASN A 619 26.63 36.07 -1.70
C ASN A 619 25.13 35.79 -1.94
N PRO A 620 24.21 36.34 -1.12
CA PRO A 620 22.79 35.97 -1.16
C PRO A 620 21.93 36.94 -1.98
N CYS A 621 22.36 38.20 -2.06
CA CYS A 621 21.64 39.28 -2.71
C CYS A 621 22.55 40.50 -2.89
N VAL A 622 22.01 41.52 -3.55
CA VAL A 622 22.62 42.85 -3.56
C VAL A 622 22.25 43.58 -2.28
N TRP A 623 23.22 44.24 -1.66
CA TRP A 623 23.08 45.07 -0.47
C TRP A 623 23.27 46.54 -0.82
N ASN A 624 22.45 47.42 -0.25
CA ASN A 624 22.64 48.86 -0.27
C ASN A 624 23.35 49.29 1.01
N LEU A 625 24.55 49.83 0.85
CA LEU A 625 25.37 50.35 1.93
C LEU A 625 25.19 51.86 2.02
N THR A 626 24.86 52.36 3.20
CA THR A 626 24.78 53.79 3.52
C THR A 626 25.85 54.11 4.55
N ASN A 627 26.72 55.09 4.27
CA ASN A 627 27.81 55.48 5.16
C ASN A 627 28.64 54.29 5.68
N ALA A 628 28.85 53.27 4.85
CA ALA A 628 29.55 52.04 5.19
C ALA A 628 30.30 51.53 3.96
N GLY A 629 31.38 50.77 4.19
CA GLY A 629 32.22 50.23 3.12
C GLY A 629 32.99 49.00 3.55
N ILE A 630 33.69 48.40 2.61
CA ILE A 630 34.44 47.16 2.80
C ILE A 630 35.87 47.39 2.30
N TRP A 631 36.86 47.25 3.19
CA TRP A 631 38.28 47.44 2.89
C TRP A 631 39.03 46.13 3.05
N SER A 632 40.00 45.86 2.17
CA SER A 632 40.87 44.68 2.27
C SER A 632 41.78 44.67 3.51
N SER A 633 41.87 45.79 4.23
CA SER A 633 42.56 45.89 5.52
C SER A 633 41.72 45.43 6.71
N ASP A 634 40.39 45.39 6.56
CA ASP A 634 39.45 45.16 7.65
C ASP A 634 39.05 43.68 7.63
N LYS A 635 39.70 42.89 8.48
CA LYS A 635 39.52 41.44 8.56
C LYS A 635 38.20 41.07 9.23
N GLY A 636 37.51 40.09 8.68
CA GLY A 636 36.29 39.55 9.26
C GLY A 636 36.54 38.38 10.23
N TYR A 637 35.45 37.76 10.66
CA TYR A 637 35.46 36.62 11.58
C TYR A 637 35.93 35.35 10.86
N ASN A 638 37.24 35.08 10.94
CA ASN A 638 37.92 34.00 10.20
C ASN A 638 37.87 34.16 8.67
N SER A 639 37.71 35.39 8.19
CA SER A 639 37.52 35.77 6.79
C SER A 639 38.41 36.98 6.43
N ASP A 640 38.52 37.31 5.13
CA ASP A 640 39.44 38.35 4.65
C ASP A 640 38.83 39.75 4.61
N TYR A 641 37.51 39.84 4.63
CA TYR A 641 36.73 41.08 4.50
C TYR A 641 35.65 41.20 5.58
N SER A 642 35.24 42.45 5.85
CA SER A 642 34.10 42.75 6.71
C SER A 642 33.46 44.08 6.33
N LEU A 643 32.19 44.28 6.69
CA LEU A 643 31.55 45.57 6.54
C LEU A 643 31.97 46.49 7.68
N ARG A 644 32.64 47.60 7.35
CA ARG A 644 32.95 48.65 8.30
C ARG A 644 31.93 49.78 8.28
N LEU A 645 31.38 50.06 9.46
CA LEU A 645 30.48 51.19 9.73
C LEU A 645 31.25 52.51 9.86
N GLY A 646 30.54 53.62 9.70
CA GLY A 646 31.08 54.97 9.85
C GLY A 646 31.18 55.41 11.32
N LYS A 647 31.79 56.59 11.53
CA LYS A 647 31.99 57.18 12.86
C LYS A 647 30.73 57.75 13.51
N ASN A 648 29.74 58.10 12.69
CA ASN A 648 28.50 58.72 13.12
C ASN A 648 27.36 57.71 12.95
N PRO A 649 26.27 57.81 13.74
CA PRO A 649 25.15 56.87 13.74
C PRO A 649 24.24 57.06 12.51
N THR A 650 24.83 56.93 11.33
CA THR A 650 24.21 57.10 10.02
C THR A 650 24.45 55.90 9.11
N SER A 651 25.19 54.89 9.58
CA SER A 651 25.50 53.71 8.79
C SER A 651 24.35 52.71 8.75
N ALA A 652 24.11 52.14 7.57
CA ALA A 652 23.14 51.07 7.40
C ALA A 652 23.58 50.12 6.29
N ILE A 653 23.20 48.86 6.43
CA ILE A 653 23.22 47.85 5.37
C ILE A 653 21.81 47.33 5.18
N GLU A 654 21.31 47.38 3.96
CA GLU A 654 19.92 47.05 3.60
C GLU A 654 19.90 46.09 2.41
N THR A 655 19.06 45.06 2.42
CA THR A 655 18.86 44.21 1.23
C THR A 655 18.21 45.01 0.11
N ALA A 656 18.72 44.91 -1.13
CA ALA A 656 18.13 45.57 -2.29
C ALA A 656 16.83 44.89 -2.78
N THR A 657 16.62 43.62 -2.40
CA THR A 657 15.41 42.83 -2.71
C THR A 657 14.87 42.19 -1.45
N ALA A 658 13.55 41.99 -1.39
CA ALA A 658 12.93 41.32 -0.25
C ALA A 658 13.25 39.83 -0.24
N LYS A 659 13.64 39.29 0.93
CA LYS A 659 13.66 37.86 1.21
C LYS A 659 12.25 37.31 1.06
N LYS A 660 12.08 36.28 0.23
CA LYS A 660 10.82 35.54 0.11
C LYS A 660 10.70 34.53 1.26
N SER A 661 9.47 34.14 1.59
CA SER A 661 9.17 33.12 2.62
C SER A 661 9.50 33.51 4.08
N GLY A 662 9.48 34.80 4.40
CA GLY A 662 9.58 35.32 5.78
C GLY A 662 10.97 35.22 6.41
N ILE A 663 11.16 35.84 7.58
CA ILE A 663 12.40 35.87 8.37
C ILE A 663 12.17 35.23 9.74
N GLY A 664 12.98 34.24 10.11
CA GLY A 664 13.00 33.63 11.45
C GLY A 664 13.87 34.41 12.42
N THR A 665 15.18 34.23 12.32
CA THR A 665 16.21 34.92 13.11
C THR A 665 17.22 35.60 12.20
N ILE A 666 17.81 36.69 12.68
CA ILE A 666 18.98 37.34 12.07
C ILE A 666 20.10 37.28 13.11
N SER A 667 21.24 36.74 12.72
CA SER A 667 22.46 36.71 13.52
C SER A 667 23.65 37.23 12.72
N PHE A 668 24.64 37.78 13.40
CA PHE A 668 25.85 38.33 12.77
C PHE A 668 26.99 38.40 13.78
N PHE A 669 28.22 38.42 13.30
CA PHE A 669 29.40 38.71 14.11
C PHE A 669 29.71 40.21 14.03
N ALA A 670 30.04 40.83 15.17
CA ALA A 670 30.44 42.23 15.19
C ALA A 670 31.48 42.54 16.26
N GLU A 671 32.25 43.59 16.02
CA GLU A 671 33.22 44.17 16.95
C GLU A 671 33.27 45.70 16.83
N ARG A 672 33.78 46.35 17.87
CA ARG A 672 34.15 47.76 17.84
C ARG A 672 35.40 47.93 16.99
N TRP A 673 35.52 49.09 16.35
CA TRP A 673 36.74 49.47 15.65
C TRP A 673 37.93 49.61 16.62
N SER A 674 37.68 50.23 17.78
CA SER A 674 38.58 50.23 18.93
C SER A 674 37.84 50.73 20.17
N SER A 675 38.37 50.39 21.35
CA SER A 675 37.88 50.91 22.63
C SER A 675 37.87 52.44 22.72
N ASP A 676 38.74 53.11 21.96
CA ASP A 676 38.86 54.57 21.94
C ASP A 676 37.78 55.27 21.09
N ASP A 677 37.23 54.57 20.09
CA ASP A 677 36.12 55.09 19.27
C ASP A 677 34.77 54.89 20.01
N GLY A 678 34.63 53.85 20.85
CA GLY A 678 33.45 53.60 21.70
C GLY A 678 32.47 52.56 21.15
N ASP A 679 31.46 52.21 21.93
CA ASP A 679 30.47 51.15 21.62
C ASP A 679 29.64 51.47 20.38
N VAL A 680 29.12 50.44 19.70
CA VAL A 680 28.21 50.57 18.55
C VAL A 680 26.82 50.04 18.93
N THR A 681 25.76 50.76 18.57
CA THR A 681 24.38 50.29 18.74
C THR A 681 23.71 50.10 17.39
N LEU A 682 23.27 48.88 17.12
CA LEU A 682 22.59 48.47 15.89
C LEU A 682 21.13 48.15 16.18
N GLN A 683 20.23 48.60 15.30
CA GLN A 683 18.88 48.07 15.22
C GLN A 683 18.82 47.03 14.10
N VAL A 684 18.25 45.87 14.41
CA VAL A 684 17.90 44.84 13.44
C VAL A 684 16.45 45.08 13.07
N GLU A 685 16.23 45.47 11.81
CA GLU A 685 14.95 45.92 11.30
C GLU A 685 14.53 45.06 10.10
N TYR A 686 13.23 44.90 9.92
CA TYR A 686 12.65 44.30 8.72
C TYR A 686 11.54 45.20 8.16
N LYS A 687 11.23 45.04 6.88
CA LYS A 687 10.11 45.75 6.24
C LYS A 687 9.36 44.84 5.27
N PRO A 688 8.07 44.57 5.49
CA PRO A 688 7.26 43.84 4.53
C PRO A 688 7.26 44.47 3.13
N GLU A 689 7.28 43.64 2.09
CA GLU A 689 7.23 44.10 0.71
C GLU A 689 5.89 44.83 0.44
N GLY A 690 5.97 46.10 0.04
CA GLY A 690 4.80 46.98 -0.13
C GLY A 690 4.45 47.85 1.08
N ALA A 691 5.16 47.71 2.21
CA ALA A 691 5.03 48.61 3.36
C ALA A 691 5.94 49.85 3.24
N ASP A 692 5.52 50.96 3.83
CA ASP A 692 6.26 52.23 3.84
C ASP A 692 7.21 52.38 5.04
N GLU A 693 6.99 51.62 6.12
CA GLU A 693 7.73 51.76 7.38
C GLU A 693 8.56 50.51 7.73
N TRP A 694 9.72 50.74 8.35
CA TRP A 694 10.56 49.68 8.91
C TRP A 694 10.12 49.33 10.32
N VAL A 695 10.12 48.03 10.65
CA VAL A 695 9.80 47.51 11.98
C VAL A 695 11.09 47.07 12.67
N ASN A 696 11.32 47.56 13.89
CA ASN A 696 12.47 47.17 14.71
C ASN A 696 12.19 45.83 15.42
N ALA A 697 12.96 44.80 15.08
CA ALA A 697 12.89 43.47 15.69
C ALA A 697 13.79 43.33 16.93
N GLY A 698 14.80 44.17 17.08
CA GLY A 698 15.70 44.12 18.23
C GLY A 698 16.84 45.13 18.16
N VAL A 699 17.43 45.43 19.32
CA VAL A 699 18.57 46.32 19.47
C VAL A 699 19.77 45.53 19.97
N VAL A 700 20.91 45.65 19.29
CA VAL A 700 22.18 45.03 19.62
C VAL A 700 23.19 46.10 20.01
N LYS A 701 23.86 45.90 21.14
CA LYS A 701 24.98 46.74 21.58
C LYS A 701 26.28 45.94 21.42
N VAL A 702 27.21 46.48 20.63
CA VAL A 702 28.53 45.92 20.39
C VAL A 702 29.54 46.68 21.24
N ASP A 703 30.06 46.03 22.28
CA ASP A 703 30.99 46.61 23.25
C ASP A 703 32.30 45.79 23.40
N THR A 704 32.58 44.95 22.41
CA THR A 704 33.77 44.08 22.35
C THR A 704 34.76 44.56 21.29
N ASP A 705 36.07 44.47 21.56
CA ASP A 705 37.15 44.77 20.59
C ASP A 705 37.60 43.53 19.79
N SER A 706 36.80 42.47 19.84
CA SER A 706 36.95 41.25 19.07
C SER A 706 35.56 40.75 18.67
N TYR A 707 35.45 40.13 17.50
CA TYR A 707 34.20 39.58 17.00
C TYR A 707 33.47 38.72 18.02
N ALA A 708 32.21 39.08 18.29
CA ALA A 708 31.25 38.30 19.04
C ALA A 708 29.99 38.10 18.20
N ARG A 709 29.30 36.97 18.39
CA ARG A 709 28.04 36.67 17.71
C ARG A 709 26.87 37.32 18.44
N TYR A 710 26.02 38.01 17.69
CA TYR A 710 24.77 38.58 18.15
C TYR A 710 23.60 37.97 17.38
N GLU A 711 22.45 37.84 18.02
CA GLU A 711 21.26 37.19 17.44
C GLU A 711 19.99 37.92 17.86
N VAL A 712 19.08 38.12 16.90
CA VAL A 712 17.77 38.73 17.10
C VAL A 712 16.71 37.85 16.45
N LYS A 713 15.65 37.51 17.21
CA LYS A 713 14.47 36.83 16.69
C LYS A 713 13.55 37.84 16.00
N VAL A 714 13.27 37.63 14.72
CA VAL A 714 12.44 38.52 13.89
C VAL A 714 11.03 37.97 13.75
N ASN A 715 10.92 36.68 13.41
CA ASN A 715 9.67 35.93 13.24
C ASN A 715 8.57 36.68 12.45
N ALA A 716 8.93 37.15 11.24
CA ALA A 716 8.03 37.88 10.35
C ALA A 716 7.71 37.06 9.09
N GLY A 717 6.44 36.75 8.86
CA GLY A 717 5.99 36.03 7.66
C GLY A 717 6.01 36.89 6.39
N GLY A 718 5.82 36.26 5.23
CA GLY A 718 5.74 36.96 3.93
C GLY A 718 7.08 37.49 3.39
N SER A 719 7.05 38.27 2.31
CA SER A 719 8.28 38.82 1.72
C SER A 719 8.76 40.04 2.51
N ASN A 720 10.02 40.07 2.94
CA ASN A 720 10.54 41.14 3.81
C ASN A 720 11.94 41.63 3.39
N TYR A 721 12.16 42.95 3.41
CA TYR A 721 13.50 43.55 3.36
C TYR A 721 14.15 43.47 4.74
N ILE A 722 15.48 43.41 4.79
CA ILE A 722 16.28 43.34 6.02
C ILE A 722 17.19 44.56 6.11
N ARG A 723 17.35 45.10 7.32
CA ARG A 723 18.28 46.20 7.59
C ARG A 723 18.97 46.05 8.94
N LEU A 724 20.29 46.26 8.95
CA LEU A 724 21.03 46.57 10.17
C LEU A 724 21.40 48.05 10.13
N ARG A 725 20.90 48.83 11.08
CA ARG A 725 21.09 50.28 11.13
C ARG A 725 21.77 50.72 12.41
N GLN A 726 22.86 51.46 12.26
CA GLN A 726 23.54 52.09 13.39
C GLN A 726 22.68 53.26 13.91
N THR A 727 22.39 53.22 15.21
CA THR A 727 21.52 54.21 15.87
C THR A 727 22.23 55.01 16.95
N ALA A 728 23.33 54.49 17.48
CA ALA A 728 24.25 55.20 18.36
C ALA A 728 25.64 54.59 18.23
N GLY A 729 26.66 55.32 18.69
CA GLY A 729 28.02 54.80 18.75
C GLY A 729 28.95 55.21 17.61
N ALA A 730 30.12 54.60 17.57
CA ALA A 730 31.22 54.92 16.64
C ALA A 730 31.50 53.77 15.65
N ARG A 731 32.69 53.73 15.04
CA ARG A 731 33.02 52.72 14.03
C ARG A 731 33.01 51.32 14.62
N GLY A 732 32.56 50.36 13.83
CA GLY A 732 32.61 48.93 14.14
C GLY A 732 32.55 48.12 12.86
N ASN A 733 32.91 46.85 12.96
CA ASN A 733 32.86 45.91 11.85
C ASN A 733 31.73 44.91 12.07
N ILE A 734 31.06 44.52 10.99
CA ILE A 734 30.04 43.47 10.93
C ILE A 734 30.52 42.42 9.93
N ASP A 735 30.34 41.16 10.26
CA ASP A 735 30.62 40.03 9.39
C ASP A 735 29.62 38.88 9.59
N ASP A 736 29.57 37.95 8.65
CA ASP A 736 28.75 36.73 8.69
C ASP A 736 27.27 37.02 9.03
N ILE A 737 26.58 37.84 8.22
CA ILE A 737 25.13 38.05 8.40
C ILE A 737 24.40 36.78 7.98
N ILE A 738 23.78 36.12 8.96
CA ILE A 738 23.11 34.83 8.84
C ILE A 738 21.62 35.02 9.09
N VAL A 739 20.79 34.57 8.16
CA VAL A 739 19.32 34.69 8.24
C VAL A 739 18.67 33.31 8.14
N THR A 740 17.70 32.99 9.00
CA THR A 740 16.89 31.75 8.91
C THR A 740 15.49 32.03 8.34
N ASP A 741 14.81 30.99 7.85
CA ASP A 741 13.43 31.09 7.34
C ASP A 741 12.40 31.37 8.46
N TYR A 742 11.28 32.00 8.10
CA TYR A 742 10.17 32.22 9.03
C TYR A 742 9.48 30.90 9.41
N GLY A 743 9.08 30.79 10.67
CA GLY A 743 8.36 29.64 11.15
C GLY A 743 6.85 29.77 10.99
N ASN A 744 6.26 28.87 10.21
CA ASN A 744 4.85 28.54 10.32
C ASN A 744 4.73 27.10 10.83
N SER A 745 3.93 26.91 11.87
CA SER A 745 3.28 25.63 12.15
C SER A 745 2.14 25.51 11.15
N SER A 746 2.13 24.49 10.31
CA SER A 746 1.01 24.22 9.42
C SER A 746 0.68 22.74 9.41
N VAL A 747 -0.60 22.45 9.19
CA VAL A 747 -1.12 21.13 8.86
C VAL A 747 -1.48 21.18 7.39
N ASP A 748 -1.00 20.23 6.59
CA ASP A 748 -1.40 20.03 5.19
C ASP A 748 -2.10 18.67 5.08
N GLY A 749 -3.22 18.62 4.37
CA GLY A 749 -4.09 17.42 4.26
C GLY A 749 -5.55 17.67 4.63
N ILE A 750 -5.90 18.85 5.15
CA ILE A 750 -7.28 19.27 5.35
C ILE A 750 -7.65 20.15 4.15
N THR A 751 -8.59 19.72 3.31
CA THR A 751 -9.23 20.64 2.36
C THR A 751 -9.87 21.78 3.16
N ASP A 752 -9.44 23.00 2.86
CA ASP A 752 -9.72 24.32 3.49
C ASP A 752 -11.22 24.69 3.64
N ASP A 753 -12.14 23.80 3.26
CA ASP A 753 -13.59 24.07 3.17
C ASP A 753 -14.41 23.57 4.39
N SER A 754 -13.80 23.09 5.49
CA SER A 754 -14.57 22.55 6.64
C SER A 754 -14.07 22.90 8.05
N LEU A 755 -12.98 23.67 8.21
CA LEU A 755 -12.53 24.08 9.53
C LEU A 755 -13.43 25.20 10.06
N ALA A 756 -14.46 24.82 10.81
CA ALA A 756 -15.23 25.78 11.58
C ALA A 756 -14.29 26.51 12.56
N ASP A 757 -14.41 27.84 12.69
CA ASP A 757 -13.64 28.70 13.60
C ASP A 757 -13.88 28.40 15.11
N TRP A 758 -14.37 27.22 15.46
CA TRP A 758 -14.73 26.81 16.81
C TRP A 758 -14.67 25.29 16.99
N ASP A 759 -14.54 24.88 18.25
CA ASP A 759 -14.55 23.47 18.64
C ASP A 759 -15.43 23.20 19.86
N ALA A 760 -15.84 21.94 20.05
CA ALA A 760 -16.51 21.48 21.24
C ALA A 760 -16.13 20.04 21.62
N TYR A 761 -15.79 19.86 22.90
CA TYR A 761 -15.26 18.60 23.45
C TYR A 761 -15.65 18.44 24.93
N CYS A 762 -15.44 17.25 25.48
CA CYS A 762 -15.65 16.98 26.91
C CYS A 762 -14.34 17.16 27.69
N LEU A 763 -14.35 18.01 28.72
CA LEU A 763 -13.25 18.20 29.66
C LEU A 763 -13.78 18.19 31.10
N ASN A 764 -13.17 17.36 31.96
CA ASN A 764 -13.58 17.25 33.38
C ASN A 764 -15.10 17.07 33.58
N LYS A 765 -15.71 16.14 32.81
CA LYS A 765 -17.17 15.84 32.82
C LYS A 765 -18.07 17.03 32.46
N SER A 766 -17.54 17.99 31.71
CA SER A 766 -18.27 19.17 31.25
C SER A 766 -18.09 19.33 29.75
N LEU A 767 -19.14 19.78 29.07
CA LEU A 767 -19.08 20.16 27.66
C LEU A 767 -18.43 21.54 27.55
N VAL A 768 -17.35 21.62 26.79
CA VAL A 768 -16.60 22.85 26.53
C VAL A 768 -16.82 23.26 25.08
N ILE A 769 -17.04 24.56 24.85
CA ILE A 769 -17.10 25.17 23.52
C ILE A 769 -16.04 26.27 23.47
N VAL A 770 -15.19 26.26 22.45
CA VAL A 770 -14.15 27.28 22.23
C VAL A 770 -14.39 27.93 20.88
N ASN A 771 -14.43 29.26 20.84
CA ASN A 771 -14.51 30.03 19.60
C ASN A 771 -13.16 30.72 19.34
N HIS A 772 -12.58 30.47 18.17
CA HIS A 772 -11.31 31.01 17.68
C HIS A 772 -11.49 32.20 16.72
N GLY A 773 -12.71 32.42 16.21
CA GLY A 773 -13.03 33.46 15.24
C GLY A 773 -13.95 34.58 15.78
N ASN A 774 -14.75 35.13 14.87
CA ASN A 774 -15.69 36.21 15.16
C ASN A 774 -16.85 35.76 16.06
N ALA A 775 -17.61 36.72 16.60
CA ALA A 775 -18.69 36.39 17.54
C ALA A 775 -19.78 35.51 16.92
N ALA A 776 -19.97 34.29 17.43
CA ALA A 776 -20.98 33.32 16.95
C ALA A 776 -21.88 32.82 18.09
N VAL A 777 -23.08 32.31 17.74
CA VAL A 777 -24.09 31.81 18.69
C VAL A 777 -24.14 30.29 18.66
N TYR A 778 -23.79 29.65 19.77
CA TYR A 778 -23.80 28.20 19.90
C TYR A 778 -25.03 27.69 20.65
N ARG A 779 -25.57 26.57 20.21
CA ARG A 779 -26.67 25.84 20.87
C ARG A 779 -26.26 24.40 21.13
N VAL A 780 -26.68 23.87 22.27
CA VAL A 780 -26.43 22.49 22.69
C VAL A 780 -27.77 21.76 22.82
N TYR A 781 -27.89 20.60 22.19
CA TYR A 781 -29.08 19.74 22.23
C TYR A 781 -28.75 18.36 22.80
N ASN A 782 -29.69 17.75 23.51
CA ASN A 782 -29.66 16.30 23.79
C ASN A 782 -30.22 15.51 22.59
N LEU A 783 -30.17 14.18 22.66
CA LEU A 783 -30.65 13.29 21.58
C LEU A 783 -32.17 13.37 21.33
N ASP A 784 -32.95 13.83 22.31
CA ASP A 784 -34.39 14.09 22.15
C ASP A 784 -34.67 15.43 21.42
N GLY A 785 -33.62 16.15 20.99
CA GLY A 785 -33.72 17.45 20.32
C GLY A 785 -34.02 18.62 21.25
N GLN A 786 -33.93 18.45 22.56
CA GLN A 786 -34.18 19.51 23.54
C GLN A 786 -32.93 20.36 23.73
N THR A 787 -33.08 21.69 23.72
CA THR A 787 -31.97 22.60 24.04
C THR A 787 -31.59 22.47 25.53
N VAL A 788 -30.33 22.13 25.80
CA VAL A 788 -29.77 22.00 27.15
C VAL A 788 -28.80 23.10 27.52
N GLY A 789 -28.39 23.93 26.55
CA GLY A 789 -27.54 25.10 26.79
C GLY A 789 -27.17 25.85 25.51
N GLY A 790 -26.36 26.91 25.67
CA GLY A 790 -25.88 27.73 24.56
C GLY A 790 -25.35 29.08 25.00
N ALA A 791 -24.48 29.69 24.19
CA ALA A 791 -23.88 30.98 24.47
C ALA A 791 -23.46 31.68 23.18
N LYS A 792 -23.40 33.02 23.21
CA LYS A 792 -22.71 33.81 22.18
C LYS A 792 -21.27 34.07 22.63
N LEU A 793 -20.28 33.63 21.87
CA LEU A 793 -18.86 33.72 22.24
C LEU A 793 -18.09 34.54 21.20
N HIS A 794 -17.08 35.28 21.65
CA HIS A 794 -16.13 36.02 20.82
C HIS A 794 -14.72 35.78 21.38
N GLY A 795 -13.88 34.99 20.70
CA GLY A 795 -12.53 34.63 21.18
C GLY A 795 -12.49 34.08 22.61
N SER A 796 -13.54 33.38 23.05
CA SER A 796 -13.76 32.96 24.45
C SER A 796 -14.30 31.54 24.56
N GLN A 797 -14.10 30.93 25.72
CA GLN A 797 -14.58 29.58 26.06
C GLN A 797 -15.89 29.63 26.85
N TYR A 798 -16.78 28.68 26.58
CA TYR A 798 -17.97 28.37 27.38
C TYR A 798 -17.88 26.96 27.94
N THR A 799 -18.38 26.74 29.15
CA THR A 799 -18.39 25.42 29.79
C THR A 799 -19.75 25.16 30.41
N LEU A 800 -20.33 24.01 30.06
CA LEU A 800 -21.65 23.58 30.46
C LEU A 800 -21.56 22.23 31.16
N ARG A 801 -22.05 22.15 32.40
CA ARG A 801 -22.22 20.89 33.12
C ARG A 801 -23.53 20.24 32.70
N VAL A 802 -23.45 19.08 32.09
CA VAL A 802 -24.58 18.24 31.68
C VAL A 802 -24.37 16.80 32.16
N PRO A 803 -25.43 15.98 32.32
CA PRO A 803 -25.29 14.56 32.60
C PRO A 803 -24.44 13.82 31.55
N ALA A 804 -23.87 12.68 31.91
CA ALA A 804 -23.18 11.83 30.95
C ALA A 804 -24.12 11.42 29.81
N GLY A 805 -23.64 11.48 28.58
CA GLY A 805 -24.44 11.26 27.38
C GLY A 805 -23.93 12.00 26.15
N LEU A 806 -24.58 11.76 25.01
CA LEU A 806 -24.23 12.35 23.72
C LEU A 806 -25.04 13.62 23.46
N TYR A 807 -24.36 14.68 23.04
CA TYR A 807 -24.95 15.99 22.78
C TYR A 807 -24.55 16.52 21.40
N ILE A 808 -25.41 17.33 20.80
CA ILE A 808 -25.15 18.02 19.53
C ILE A 808 -24.92 19.50 19.81
N VAL A 809 -23.76 20.02 19.45
CA VAL A 809 -23.40 21.44 19.51
C VAL A 809 -23.45 22.02 18.10
N THR A 810 -24.04 23.19 17.90
CA THR A 810 -24.10 23.82 16.58
C THR A 810 -24.04 25.35 16.67
N ASP A 811 -23.38 25.98 15.70
CA ASP A 811 -23.41 27.43 15.47
C ASP A 811 -24.55 27.88 14.52
N GLY A 812 -25.28 26.92 13.94
CA GLY A 812 -26.33 27.11 12.93
C GLY A 812 -25.94 26.69 11.51
N GLU A 813 -24.64 26.56 11.22
CA GLU A 813 -24.11 26.14 9.92
C GLU A 813 -23.39 24.78 10.05
N ASN A 814 -22.59 24.64 11.10
CA ASN A 814 -21.82 23.45 11.44
C ASN A 814 -22.38 22.80 12.70
N SER A 815 -22.18 21.48 12.85
CA SER A 815 -22.56 20.76 14.06
C SER A 815 -21.47 19.78 14.49
N ARG A 816 -21.35 19.59 15.81
CA ARG A 816 -20.36 18.73 16.46
C ARG A 816 -21.07 17.83 17.47
N ARG A 817 -20.84 16.52 17.42
CA ARG A 817 -21.30 15.56 18.43
C ARG A 817 -20.28 15.46 19.56
N VAL A 818 -20.73 15.61 20.81
CA VAL A 818 -19.88 15.59 22.00
C VAL A 818 -20.40 14.56 22.98
N LEU A 819 -19.60 13.53 23.24
CA LEU A 819 -19.86 12.56 24.29
C LEU A 819 -19.32 13.08 25.63
N VAL A 820 -20.19 13.36 26.58
CA VAL A 820 -19.83 13.77 27.95
C VAL A 820 -19.75 12.51 28.82
N LYS A 821 -18.58 12.29 29.44
CA LYS A 821 -18.27 11.12 30.28
C LYS A 821 -18.59 11.32 31.77
#